data_AF-A0A928X4V2-F1
#
_entry.id   AF-A0A928X4V2-F1
#
_cell.length_a   1.000
_cell.length_b   1.000
_cell.length_c   1.000
_cell.angle_alpha   90.00
_cell.angle_beta   90.00
_cell.angle_gamma   90.00
#
_symmetry.space_group_name_H-M   'P 1'
#
loop_
_entity.id
_entity.type
_entity.pdbx_description
1 polymer ?
#
loop_
_entity_poly.entity_id
_entity_poly.type
_entity_poly.pdbx_seq_one_letter_code
_entity_poly.pdbx_strand_id
1 'polypeptide(L)'
;MDGVQNRQKMSGFLDGVRISEFRETTERDFLTKSYYNTVHFLLIKSGTIKCTIHKAEYDCKGGDVFVSNLFESYAVQILSPVSGFSVVIEQDYLLGITSGEKHFNNKLRLPSGTMKKILSMLNRAADELAHNNTYEKRGFVNYFIGAFDAGALFADTGKKRADDLFDRVRQYIDEHFNEELNLSFLSKKFGYSSKYFSSAFNKYFGVNLNSYLNYVRVKKSIEIEKRLRGSHTISEIIFTSGFTSRETYYRALRKYKKEADKITAILEGNGQWNFRKCTAVIVGYGNRGQVYADYSLERPDELAIAAVVEPNEYKRNRAKARYSLTDDRLFADMESFLQAKIQCDIAINATMDQKHYETAMQLLEAGYNMLIEEPIVPTAEELFSIRNKAEEKGCKVFVCHVLRYTPYYKAIKKLINDGEIGRIMTVEMNENVCASHYVTSFDRGKWNSEEACGLGLLLAKSCHDMDLMCWLNNVTVPIKVASLGSRAQFIKENMPEGASEFCYDCKYERTCQYSAIRQYLDRRVMPFLVWDKLDKPLEEITEEEKIEFLRKDNYGRCAYIAGGDLVDRQGVIVTFENGSCGTFMLVGGATKAERGIRIIGTDGEIEGKFSEDKFTLRKYSKDAFDGIVKTIDLKEDIPLRAKRDGHSGGDFAIMHDLIVYLNGVEDSASITALSDSIYGHLCVFAAEKARKESLVVSLPVLQ
;
A
#
# COMPACT_ATOMS: atom_id res chain seq x y z
N MET A 1 55.27 -20.05 -20.47
CA MET A 1 54.53 -18.76 -20.45
C MET A 1 53.09 -19.08 -20.78
N ASP A 2 52.15 -18.25 -20.31
CA ASP A 2 50.69 -18.46 -20.20
C ASP A 2 50.31 -19.03 -18.82
N GLY A 3 49.89 -18.26 -17.80
CA GLY A 3 49.25 -16.95 -17.82
C GLY A 3 47.77 -17.02 -17.43
N VAL A 4 47.36 -17.92 -16.52
CA VAL A 4 45.99 -17.94 -15.98
C VAL A 4 45.91 -17.02 -14.76
N GLN A 5 45.25 -15.89 -14.95
CA GLN A 5 45.06 -14.83 -13.96
C GLN A 5 44.30 -15.30 -12.72
N ASN A 6 44.95 -15.13 -11.57
CA ASN A 6 44.32 -14.95 -10.27
C ASN A 6 43.34 -13.77 -10.30
N ARG A 7 42.03 -14.05 -10.31
CA ARG A 7 40.97 -13.13 -9.85
C ARG A 7 39.81 -13.93 -9.25
N GLN A 8 39.92 -14.33 -7.99
CA GLN A 8 38.70 -14.57 -7.20
C GLN A 8 38.14 -13.21 -6.77
N LYS A 9 37.17 -12.71 -7.55
CA LYS A 9 36.26 -11.64 -7.14
C LYS A 9 35.61 -12.05 -5.81
N MET A 10 35.74 -11.24 -4.75
CA MET A 10 34.90 -11.32 -3.54
C MET A 10 33.42 -11.31 -3.94
N SER A 11 32.75 -12.45 -4.11
CA SER A 11 31.30 -12.62 -4.37
C SER A 11 30.53 -12.25 -3.10
N GLY A 12 29.77 -11.14 -3.09
CA GLY A 12 28.34 -11.14 -3.39
C GLY A 12 27.56 -11.36 -2.08
N PHE A 13 26.72 -10.41 -1.67
CA PHE A 13 25.72 -10.68 -0.64
C PHE A 13 24.79 -11.79 -1.14
N LEU A 14 24.42 -12.70 -0.24
CA LEU A 14 23.64 -13.90 -0.55
C LEU A 14 22.15 -13.59 -0.43
N ASP A 15 21.33 -14.16 -1.33
CA ASP A 15 19.88 -14.07 -1.26
C ASP A 15 19.30 -15.02 -0.19
N GLY A 16 19.42 -14.62 1.07
CA GLY A 16 18.84 -15.25 2.26
C GLY A 16 19.52 -16.52 2.75
N VAL A 17 19.44 -17.62 1.99
CA VAL A 17 19.97 -18.94 2.38
C VAL A 17 20.68 -19.59 1.19
N ARG A 18 21.91 -20.06 1.39
CA ARG A 18 22.67 -20.78 0.36
C ARG A 18 23.18 -22.12 0.87
N ILE A 19 22.97 -23.16 0.08
CA ILE A 19 23.52 -24.49 0.29
C ILE A 19 24.51 -24.76 -0.83
N SER A 20 25.66 -25.36 -0.52
CA SER A 20 26.65 -25.75 -1.53
C SER A 20 27.38 -27.00 -1.08
N GLU A 21 27.36 -28.05 -1.90
CA GLU A 21 28.24 -29.21 -1.69
C GLU A 21 29.68 -28.83 -2.03
N PHE A 22 30.64 -29.32 -1.27
CA PHE A 22 32.06 -29.15 -1.56
C PHE A 22 32.79 -30.49 -1.50
N ARG A 23 33.78 -30.65 -2.40
CA ARG A 23 34.73 -31.76 -2.42
C ARG A 23 36.09 -31.20 -2.81
N GLU A 24 37.10 -31.50 -2.01
CA GLU A 24 38.47 -31.03 -2.20
C GLU A 24 39.42 -32.21 -2.11
N THR A 25 40.26 -32.37 -3.12
CA THR A 25 41.12 -33.55 -3.30
C THR A 25 42.59 -33.32 -2.99
N THR A 26 42.98 -32.08 -2.67
CA THR A 26 44.36 -31.70 -2.35
C THR A 26 44.43 -30.92 -1.03
N GLU A 27 45.49 -31.16 -0.25
CA GLU A 27 45.80 -30.36 0.92
C GLU A 27 46.16 -28.94 0.47
N ARG A 28 45.45 -27.94 1.00
CA ARG A 28 45.63 -26.53 0.67
C ARG A 28 44.96 -25.63 1.70
N ASP A 29 45.45 -24.40 1.80
CA ASP A 29 44.83 -23.35 2.59
C ASP A 29 43.67 -22.72 1.81
N PHE A 30 42.51 -22.57 2.45
CA PHE A 30 41.38 -21.82 1.93
C PHE A 30 41.41 -20.41 2.52
N LEU A 31 41.41 -19.39 1.65
CA LEU A 31 41.41 -17.98 2.07
C LEU A 31 40.07 -17.58 2.71
N THR A 32 40.22 -16.84 3.81
CA THR A 32 39.24 -16.24 4.71
C THR A 32 37.84 -16.04 4.12
N LYS A 33 36.81 -16.63 4.72
CA LYS A 33 35.41 -16.31 4.45
C LYS A 33 34.93 -15.34 5.53
N SER A 34 34.70 -14.08 5.17
CA SER A 34 34.12 -13.07 6.05
C SER A 34 32.79 -12.61 5.46
N TYR A 35 31.70 -12.94 6.13
CA TYR A 35 30.37 -12.44 5.80
C TYR A 35 29.78 -11.80 7.05
N TYR A 36 29.52 -10.50 6.98
CA TYR A 36 29.17 -9.69 8.16
C TYR A 36 27.77 -9.99 8.71
N ASN A 37 26.89 -10.65 7.94
CA ASN A 37 25.47 -10.84 8.30
C ASN A 37 24.98 -12.29 8.16
N THR A 38 25.88 -13.27 8.14
CA THR A 38 25.49 -14.68 7.93
C THR A 38 26.15 -15.60 8.93
N VAL A 39 25.45 -16.67 9.29
CA VAL A 39 26.00 -17.83 10.01
C VAL A 39 26.38 -18.89 9.00
N HIS A 40 27.57 -19.46 9.16
CA HIS A 40 28.11 -20.48 8.27
C HIS A 40 28.18 -21.82 8.97
N PHE A 41 27.51 -22.82 8.42
CA PHE A 41 27.64 -24.22 8.84
C PHE A 41 28.47 -24.98 7.81
N LEU A 42 29.57 -25.58 8.24
CA LEU A 42 30.36 -26.52 7.46
C LEU A 42 30.16 -27.93 8.01
N LEU A 43 29.39 -28.74 7.29
CA LEU A 43 29.08 -30.12 7.67
C LEU A 43 30.06 -31.07 6.98
N ILE A 44 30.90 -31.75 7.76
CA ILE A 44 31.99 -32.58 7.25
C ILE A 44 31.52 -34.02 7.08
N LYS A 45 31.36 -34.48 5.84
CA LYS A 45 30.93 -35.85 5.52
C LYS A 45 32.11 -36.83 5.63
N SER A 46 33.27 -36.46 5.10
CA SER A 46 34.51 -37.26 5.13
C SER A 46 35.74 -36.35 5.11
N GLY A 47 36.89 -36.86 5.57
CA GLY A 47 38.14 -36.11 5.61
C GLY A 47 38.30 -35.28 6.89
N THR A 48 39.32 -34.41 6.89
CA THR A 48 39.71 -33.59 8.04
C THR A 48 40.07 -32.18 7.58
N ILE A 49 39.54 -31.17 8.27
CA ILE A 49 39.89 -29.77 8.12
C ILE A 49 40.24 -29.16 9.47
N LYS A 50 41.04 -28.10 9.46
CA LYS A 50 41.26 -27.23 10.61
C LYS A 50 40.62 -25.88 10.32
N CYS A 51 39.71 -25.45 11.17
CA CYS A 51 39.10 -24.13 11.07
C CYS A 51 39.67 -23.21 12.15
N THR A 52 39.99 -21.97 11.81
CA THR A 52 40.52 -20.99 12.76
C THR A 52 39.62 -19.77 12.81
N ILE A 53 39.10 -19.44 14.00
CA ILE A 53 38.38 -18.18 14.27
C ILE A 53 39.27 -17.37 15.21
N HIS A 54 39.70 -16.19 14.78
CA HIS A 54 40.66 -15.37 15.50
C HIS A 54 41.97 -16.13 15.85
N LYS A 55 42.08 -16.63 17.10
CA LYS A 55 43.22 -17.42 17.61
C LYS A 55 42.81 -18.83 18.06
N ALA A 56 41.53 -19.17 18.00
CA ALA A 56 41.01 -20.47 18.38
C ALA A 56 41.03 -21.41 17.17
N GLU A 57 41.58 -22.60 17.34
CA GLU A 57 41.68 -23.64 16.31
C GLU A 57 40.69 -24.76 16.59
N TYR A 58 40.02 -25.24 15.55
CA TYR A 58 39.01 -26.29 15.60
C TYR A 58 39.31 -27.37 14.57
N ASP A 59 39.84 -28.51 15.01
CA ASP A 59 40.06 -29.67 14.15
C ASP A 59 38.75 -30.41 13.90
N CYS A 60 38.22 -30.39 12.67
CA CYS A 60 36.95 -30.99 12.31
C CYS A 60 37.16 -32.19 11.38
N LYS A 61 36.53 -33.32 11.71
CA LYS A 61 36.60 -34.58 10.93
C LYS A 61 35.21 -35.05 10.49
N GLY A 62 35.16 -36.06 9.62
CA GLY A 62 33.90 -36.68 9.20
C GLY A 62 32.92 -36.95 10.36
N GLY A 63 31.73 -36.34 10.31
CA GLY A 63 30.70 -36.32 11.36
C GLY A 63 30.67 -35.06 12.22
N ASP A 64 31.59 -34.11 12.02
CA ASP A 64 31.60 -32.81 12.71
C ASP A 64 30.86 -31.75 11.89
N VAL A 65 30.35 -30.74 12.61
CA VAL A 65 29.86 -29.49 12.04
C VAL A 65 30.65 -28.35 12.66
N PHE A 66 31.27 -27.53 11.81
CA PHE A 66 31.87 -26.28 12.23
C PHE A 66 30.89 -25.13 11.98
N VAL A 67 30.80 -24.19 12.91
CA VAL A 67 29.92 -23.02 12.81
C VAL A 67 30.72 -21.74 12.99
N SER A 68 30.60 -20.83 12.03
CA SER A 68 31.01 -19.42 12.20
C SER A 68 29.76 -18.61 12.48
N ASN A 69 29.70 -17.98 13.64
CA ASN A 69 28.59 -17.11 14.03
C ASN A 69 28.64 -15.78 13.25
N LEU A 70 27.59 -14.97 13.45
CA LEU A 70 27.53 -13.61 12.91
C LEU A 70 28.78 -12.82 13.32
N PHE A 71 29.33 -12.05 12.38
CA PHE A 71 30.52 -11.21 12.57
C PHE A 71 31.84 -11.97 12.84
N GLU A 72 31.86 -13.30 12.82
CA GLU A 72 33.10 -14.07 12.91
C GLU A 72 33.75 -14.23 11.53
N SER A 73 35.05 -13.99 11.46
CA SER A 73 35.87 -14.36 10.31
C SER A 73 36.62 -15.65 10.61
N TYR A 74 36.58 -16.59 9.66
CA TYR A 74 37.26 -17.86 9.82
C TYR A 74 38.13 -18.22 8.61
N ALA A 75 39.22 -18.93 8.88
CA ALA A 75 40.08 -19.56 7.90
C ALA A 75 39.89 -21.08 7.94
N VAL A 76 40.10 -21.77 6.82
CA VAL A 76 40.01 -23.23 6.74
C VAL A 76 41.28 -23.77 6.10
N GLN A 77 41.93 -24.72 6.75
CA GLN A 77 43.04 -25.50 6.23
C GLN A 77 42.58 -26.94 6.00
N ILE A 78 42.84 -27.48 4.82
CA ILE A 78 42.48 -28.86 4.46
C ILE A 78 43.64 -29.78 4.82
N LEU A 79 43.41 -30.71 5.75
CA LEU A 79 44.42 -31.64 6.26
C LEU A 79 44.35 -33.03 5.59
N SER A 80 43.24 -33.36 4.94
CA SER A 80 43.09 -34.54 4.08
C SER A 80 41.94 -34.34 3.11
N PRO A 81 41.83 -35.13 2.01
CA PRO A 81 40.72 -35.02 1.07
C PRO A 81 39.36 -34.99 1.77
N VAL A 82 38.63 -33.89 1.61
CA VAL A 82 37.42 -33.57 2.38
C VAL A 82 36.19 -33.49 1.47
N SER A 83 35.05 -33.95 1.96
CA SER A 83 33.75 -33.69 1.34
C SER A 83 32.71 -33.29 2.38
N GLY A 84 31.72 -32.49 1.97
CA GLY A 84 30.71 -31.96 2.88
C GLY A 84 29.76 -30.94 2.27
N PHE A 85 29.01 -30.26 3.12
CA PHE A 85 28.09 -29.18 2.74
C PHE A 85 28.42 -27.89 3.48
N SER A 86 28.34 -26.77 2.76
CA SER A 86 28.34 -25.42 3.30
C SER A 86 26.91 -24.90 3.28
N VAL A 87 26.38 -24.52 4.44
CA VAL A 87 25.08 -23.83 4.56
C VAL A 87 25.35 -22.44 5.10
N VAL A 88 24.91 -21.42 4.39
CA VAL A 88 25.07 -20.01 4.77
C VAL A 88 23.69 -19.41 4.94
N ILE A 89 23.42 -18.89 6.13
CA ILE A 89 22.10 -18.38 6.52
C ILE A 89 22.24 -16.92 6.93
N GLU A 90 21.47 -16.02 6.32
CA GLU A 90 21.42 -14.61 6.69
C GLU A 90 20.69 -14.38 8.02
N GLN A 91 21.12 -13.37 8.78
CA GLN A 91 20.58 -13.03 10.10
C GLN A 91 19.06 -12.90 10.13
N ASP A 92 18.45 -12.34 9.08
CA ASP A 92 17.00 -12.09 9.01
C ASP A 92 16.17 -13.39 9.01
N TYR A 93 16.80 -14.54 8.70
CA TYR A 93 16.18 -15.86 8.76
C TYR A 93 16.43 -16.58 10.10
N LEU A 94 17.26 -16.01 10.97
CA LEU A 94 17.58 -16.53 12.31
C LEU A 94 16.83 -15.79 13.43
N LEU A 95 16.01 -14.79 13.08
CA LEU A 95 15.17 -14.05 14.03
C LEU A 95 14.22 -15.02 14.78
N GLY A 96 14.29 -15.00 16.11
CA GLY A 96 13.54 -15.91 16.99
C GLY A 96 14.22 -17.26 17.27
N ILE A 97 15.29 -17.61 16.53
CA ILE A 97 16.13 -18.79 16.77
C ILE A 97 17.32 -18.44 17.67
N THR A 98 17.97 -17.31 17.39
CA THR A 98 19.15 -16.82 18.11
C THR A 98 18.84 -15.58 18.98
N SER A 99 17.64 -15.47 19.55
CA SER A 99 17.28 -14.36 20.43
C SER A 99 17.88 -14.54 21.83
N GLY A 100 18.54 -13.51 22.36
CA GLY A 100 19.12 -13.51 23.71
C GLY A 100 20.46 -14.25 23.85
N GLU A 101 20.67 -14.92 24.99
CA GLU A 101 21.91 -15.55 25.47
C GLU A 101 22.42 -16.78 24.66
N LYS A 102 21.94 -17.00 23.43
CA LYS A 102 22.20 -18.23 22.64
C LYS A 102 22.97 -17.93 21.35
N HIS A 103 24.24 -18.33 21.31
CA HIS A 103 25.06 -18.40 20.09
C HIS A 103 25.32 -19.85 19.70
N PHE A 104 25.61 -20.12 18.43
CA PHE A 104 25.92 -21.47 17.98
C PHE A 104 27.30 -21.88 18.49
N ASN A 105 27.41 -23.12 18.97
CA ASN A 105 28.71 -23.73 19.24
C ASN A 105 29.54 -23.79 17.96
N ASN A 106 30.77 -23.26 18.00
CA ASN A 106 31.64 -23.21 16.83
C ASN A 106 32.05 -24.60 16.30
N LYS A 107 31.94 -25.65 17.12
CA LYS A 107 32.17 -27.02 16.71
C LYS A 107 31.21 -27.97 17.42
N LEU A 108 30.64 -28.88 16.65
CA LEU A 108 29.65 -29.87 17.07
C LEU A 108 30.03 -31.24 16.53
N ARG A 109 29.82 -32.30 17.34
CA ARG A 109 29.87 -33.69 16.88
C ARG A 109 28.45 -34.21 16.74
N LEU A 110 28.05 -34.63 15.55
CA LEU A 110 26.71 -35.18 15.35
C LEU A 110 26.70 -36.71 15.49
N PRO A 111 25.67 -37.29 16.13
CA PRO A 111 25.39 -38.72 16.03
C PRO A 111 25.22 -39.14 14.56
N SER A 112 25.65 -40.36 14.21
CA SER A 112 25.63 -40.85 12.82
C SER A 112 24.24 -40.78 12.17
N GLY A 113 23.17 -41.09 12.93
CA GLY A 113 21.79 -40.97 12.47
C GLY A 113 21.38 -39.53 12.15
N THR A 114 21.71 -38.57 13.03
CA THR A 114 21.42 -37.15 12.86
C THR A 114 22.17 -36.57 11.66
N MET A 115 23.46 -36.90 11.52
CA MET A 115 24.27 -36.47 10.38
C MET A 115 23.69 -36.98 9.06
N LYS A 116 23.27 -38.26 9.01
CA LYS A 116 22.64 -38.84 7.82
C LYS A 116 21.33 -38.13 7.45
N LYS A 117 20.49 -37.80 8.46
CA LYS A 117 19.23 -37.05 8.27
C LYS A 117 19.48 -35.66 7.69
N ILE A 118 20.41 -34.90 8.28
CA ILE A 118 20.72 -33.53 7.83
C ILE A 118 21.31 -33.55 6.42
N LEU A 119 22.27 -34.44 6.14
CA LEU A 119 22.84 -34.57 4.79
C LEU A 119 21.77 -34.92 3.74
N SER A 120 20.84 -35.82 4.04
CA SER A 120 19.74 -36.16 3.11
C SER A 120 18.82 -34.96 2.83
N MET A 121 18.57 -34.13 3.83
CA MET A 121 17.79 -32.90 3.68
C MET A 121 18.54 -31.84 2.84
N LEU A 122 19.84 -31.64 3.08
CA LEU A 122 20.65 -30.69 2.31
C LEU A 122 20.76 -31.07 0.83
N ASN A 123 20.85 -32.37 0.53
CA ASN A 123 20.87 -32.84 -0.86
C ASN A 123 19.57 -32.49 -1.61
N ARG A 124 18.41 -32.59 -0.96
CA ARG A 124 17.12 -32.20 -1.58
C ARG A 124 17.00 -30.69 -1.74
N ALA A 125 17.41 -29.95 -0.72
CA ALA A 125 17.25 -28.50 -0.68
C ALA A 125 18.24 -27.74 -1.59
N ALA A 126 19.37 -28.34 -1.95
CA ALA A 126 20.40 -27.69 -2.78
C ALA A 126 19.90 -27.31 -4.19
N ASP A 127 18.96 -28.09 -4.74
CA ASP A 127 18.39 -27.84 -6.08
C ASP A 127 17.09 -27.01 -6.03
N GLU A 128 16.32 -27.11 -4.94
CA GLU A 128 14.99 -26.51 -4.82
C GLU A 128 15.02 -25.03 -4.39
N LEU A 129 15.99 -24.61 -3.56
CA LEU A 129 15.99 -23.27 -2.95
C LEU A 129 16.46 -22.12 -3.86
N ALA A 130 16.89 -22.41 -5.09
CA ALA A 130 17.38 -21.40 -6.02
C ALA A 130 16.26 -20.51 -6.63
N HIS A 131 14.99 -20.95 -6.56
CA HIS A 131 13.84 -20.29 -7.20
C HIS A 131 12.67 -19.97 -6.25
N ASN A 132 12.87 -20.17 -4.94
CA ASN A 132 11.79 -20.22 -3.95
C ASN A 132 11.59 -18.90 -3.19
N ASN A 133 10.37 -18.68 -2.70
CA ASN A 133 9.98 -17.45 -2.01
C ASN A 133 10.52 -17.39 -0.55
N THR A 134 10.40 -16.22 0.10
CA THR A 134 10.93 -15.98 1.45
C THR A 134 10.38 -16.96 2.51
N TYR A 135 9.13 -17.42 2.38
CA TYR A 135 8.50 -18.33 3.34
C TYR A 135 9.11 -19.74 3.28
N GLU A 136 9.38 -20.24 2.09
CA GLU A 136 10.02 -21.55 1.90
C GLU A 136 11.45 -21.55 2.43
N LYS A 137 12.21 -20.47 2.19
CA LYS A 137 13.54 -20.28 2.78
C LYS A 137 13.49 -20.25 4.32
N ARG A 138 12.51 -19.55 4.92
CA ARG A 138 12.30 -19.57 6.39
C ARG A 138 11.90 -20.95 6.92
N GLY A 139 11.00 -21.64 6.23
CA GLY A 139 10.59 -23.00 6.57
C GLY A 139 11.78 -23.98 6.57
N PHE A 140 12.64 -23.90 5.55
CA PHE A 140 13.88 -24.66 5.50
C PHE A 140 14.80 -24.34 6.68
N VAL A 141 15.02 -23.06 7.02
CA VAL A 141 15.90 -22.69 8.14
C VAL A 141 15.38 -23.22 9.47
N ASN A 142 14.08 -23.08 9.74
CA ASN A 142 13.46 -23.63 10.94
C ASN A 142 13.63 -25.15 11.03
N TYR A 143 13.41 -25.86 9.91
CA TYR A 143 13.57 -27.31 9.86
C TYR A 143 15.04 -27.76 9.96
N PHE A 144 15.96 -27.03 9.32
CA PHE A 144 17.40 -27.28 9.36
C PHE A 144 17.93 -27.13 10.78
N ILE A 145 17.62 -26.02 11.46
CA ILE A 145 18.02 -25.79 12.84
C ILE A 145 17.36 -26.78 13.79
N GLY A 146 16.07 -27.09 13.59
CA GLY A 146 15.34 -28.09 14.39
C GLY A 146 15.84 -29.53 14.24
N ALA A 147 16.72 -29.82 13.27
CA ALA A 147 17.32 -31.14 13.12
C ALA A 147 18.50 -31.39 14.07
N PHE A 148 19.03 -30.35 14.72
CA PHE A 148 20.10 -30.45 15.71
C PHE A 148 19.53 -30.61 17.13
N ASP A 149 20.28 -31.24 18.03
CA ASP A 149 19.96 -31.25 19.47
C ASP A 149 20.22 -29.86 20.06
N ALA A 150 19.18 -29.23 20.61
CA ALA A 150 19.24 -27.87 21.15
C ALA A 150 20.29 -27.71 22.27
N GLY A 151 20.51 -28.73 23.10
CA GLY A 151 21.50 -28.69 24.18
C GLY A 151 22.95 -28.78 23.69
N ALA A 152 23.16 -29.33 22.50
CA ALA A 152 24.47 -29.40 21.86
C ALA A 152 24.71 -28.19 20.94
N LEU A 153 23.67 -27.70 20.26
CA LEU A 153 23.77 -26.67 19.22
C LEU A 153 24.16 -25.30 19.76
N PHE A 154 23.65 -24.92 20.92
CA PHE A 154 23.89 -23.62 21.52
C PHE A 154 24.90 -23.71 22.67
N ALA A 155 25.81 -22.74 22.76
CA ALA A 155 26.67 -22.60 23.94
C ALA A 155 26.07 -21.64 24.97
N ASP A 156 26.25 -21.98 26.24
CA ASP A 156 25.83 -21.18 27.39
C ASP A 156 26.92 -20.13 27.70
N THR A 157 26.68 -18.85 27.41
CA THR A 157 27.69 -17.80 27.62
C THR A 157 27.67 -17.29 29.05
N GLY A 158 28.54 -17.85 29.87
CA GLY A 158 29.03 -17.15 31.05
C GLY A 158 29.87 -15.91 30.68
N LYS A 159 29.25 -14.82 30.21
CA LYS A 159 29.84 -13.45 30.15
C LYS A 159 28.75 -12.38 29.99
N LYS A 160 28.49 -11.65 31.07
CA LYS A 160 27.17 -11.06 31.37
C LYS A 160 27.02 -9.53 31.21
N ARG A 161 27.84 -8.81 30.44
CA ARG A 161 27.73 -7.32 30.43
C ARG A 161 28.07 -6.55 29.15
N ALA A 162 29.00 -7.04 28.31
CA ALA A 162 29.40 -6.32 27.10
C ALA A 162 28.49 -6.65 25.91
N ASP A 163 28.02 -7.88 25.82
CA ASP A 163 27.26 -8.38 24.68
C ASP A 163 25.79 -7.89 24.74
N ASP A 164 25.17 -7.93 25.92
CA ASP A 164 23.86 -7.29 26.19
C ASP A 164 23.88 -5.76 25.96
N LEU A 165 25.00 -5.10 26.26
CA LEU A 165 25.14 -3.67 25.99
C LEU A 165 25.08 -3.41 24.49
N PHE A 166 25.92 -4.08 23.71
CA PHE A 166 26.06 -3.76 22.30
C PHE A 166 24.94 -4.32 21.44
N ASP A 167 24.20 -5.33 21.91
CA ASP A 167 22.93 -5.73 21.32
C ASP A 167 21.86 -4.65 21.51
N ARG A 168 21.76 -4.06 22.72
CA ARG A 168 20.88 -2.90 22.95
C ARG A 168 21.32 -1.66 22.16
N VAL A 169 22.62 -1.43 22.01
CA VAL A 169 23.16 -0.35 21.16
C VAL A 169 22.81 -0.59 19.71
N ARG A 170 22.95 -1.82 19.20
CA ARG A 170 22.58 -2.18 17.83
C ARG A 170 21.09 -1.97 17.59
N GLN A 171 20.25 -2.54 18.44
CA GLN A 171 18.79 -2.39 18.32
C GLN A 171 18.40 -0.91 18.30
N TYR A 172 18.97 -0.12 19.20
CA TYR A 172 18.73 1.32 19.22
C TYR A 172 19.20 2.01 17.94
N ILE A 173 20.38 1.67 17.40
CA ILE A 173 20.85 2.21 16.13
C ILE A 173 19.90 1.82 14.97
N ASP A 174 19.41 0.59 14.95
CA ASP A 174 18.50 0.10 13.91
C ASP A 174 17.12 0.80 13.95
N GLU A 175 16.64 1.16 15.15
CA GLU A 175 15.38 1.90 15.36
C GLU A 175 15.53 3.42 15.12
N HIS A 176 16.70 3.98 15.43
CA HIS A 176 16.95 5.44 15.43
C HIS A 176 18.01 5.88 14.39
N PHE A 177 18.25 5.08 13.36
CA PHE A 177 19.32 5.32 12.38
C PHE A 177 19.24 6.68 11.68
N ASN A 178 18.04 7.24 11.55
CA ASN A 178 17.77 8.53 10.92
C ASN A 178 18.05 9.75 11.83
N GLU A 179 18.30 9.53 13.12
CA GLU A 179 18.62 10.59 14.09
C GLU A 179 20.11 10.96 14.11
N GLU A 180 20.48 12.05 14.80
CA GLU A 180 21.87 12.46 14.97
C GLU A 180 22.61 11.58 15.99
N LEU A 181 23.03 10.39 15.57
CA LEU A 181 23.79 9.45 16.39
C LEU A 181 25.30 9.71 16.29
N ASN A 182 25.94 9.89 17.45
CA ASN A 182 27.39 10.02 17.56
C ASN A 182 27.93 9.33 18.84
N LEU A 183 29.25 9.21 18.94
CA LEU A 183 29.91 8.52 20.07
C LEU A 183 29.55 9.13 21.42
N SER A 184 29.46 10.46 21.51
CA SER A 184 29.14 11.17 22.75
C SER A 184 27.70 10.90 23.18
N PHE A 185 26.78 10.92 22.22
CA PHE A 185 25.36 10.64 22.45
C PHE A 185 25.16 9.19 22.94
N LEU A 186 25.69 8.21 22.20
CA LEU A 186 25.49 6.80 22.54
C LEU A 186 26.22 6.41 23.83
N SER A 187 27.45 6.89 24.05
CA SER A 187 28.16 6.60 25.29
C SER A 187 27.38 7.10 26.52
N LYS A 188 26.87 8.34 26.47
CA LYS A 188 26.04 8.91 27.53
C LYS A 188 24.71 8.17 27.70
N LYS A 189 24.01 7.87 26.59
CA LYS A 189 22.71 7.19 26.60
C LYS A 189 22.80 5.83 27.30
N PHE A 190 23.88 5.09 27.04
CA PHE A 190 24.07 3.76 27.61
C PHE A 190 24.86 3.78 28.94
N GLY A 191 25.27 4.95 29.45
CA GLY A 191 25.89 5.08 30.77
C GLY A 191 27.38 4.74 30.82
N TYR A 192 28.12 4.93 29.73
CA TYR A 192 29.55 4.63 29.62
C TYR A 192 30.38 5.85 29.22
N SER A 193 31.68 5.84 29.56
CA SER A 193 32.60 6.86 29.06
C SER A 193 32.85 6.67 27.55
N SER A 194 32.98 7.76 26.79
CA SER A 194 33.23 7.71 25.34
C SER A 194 34.47 6.90 24.97
N LYS A 195 35.53 6.94 25.80
CA LYS A 195 36.77 6.16 25.59
C LYS A 195 36.53 4.66 25.74
N TYR A 196 35.87 4.24 26.81
CA TYR A 196 35.52 2.83 27.03
C TYR A 196 34.55 2.33 25.97
N PHE A 197 33.47 3.09 25.71
CA PHE A 197 32.45 2.74 24.73
C PHE A 197 33.07 2.57 23.34
N SER A 198 33.91 3.51 22.87
CA SER A 198 34.58 3.40 21.57
C SER A 198 35.48 2.17 21.47
N SER A 199 36.32 1.92 22.48
CA SER A 199 37.21 0.75 22.49
C SER A 199 36.43 -0.56 22.52
N ALA A 200 35.34 -0.62 23.29
CA ALA A 200 34.53 -1.82 23.43
C ALA A 200 33.65 -2.04 22.19
N PHE A 201 33.09 -0.98 21.61
CA PHE A 201 32.35 -1.00 20.35
C PHE A 201 33.24 -1.51 19.20
N ASN A 202 34.46 -0.96 19.07
CA ASN A 202 35.41 -1.41 18.04
C ASN A 202 35.79 -2.88 18.22
N LYS A 203 35.90 -3.34 19.47
CA LYS A 203 36.21 -4.73 19.78
C LYS A 203 35.02 -5.66 19.48
N TYR A 204 33.79 -5.20 19.71
CA TYR A 204 32.57 -5.97 19.51
C TYR A 204 32.18 -6.06 18.04
N PHE A 205 32.11 -4.91 17.34
CA PHE A 205 31.67 -4.84 15.95
C PHE A 205 32.82 -4.94 14.93
N GLY A 206 34.07 -4.92 15.38
CA GLY A 206 35.26 -4.94 14.49
C GLY A 206 35.46 -3.66 13.66
N VAL A 207 34.58 -2.67 13.80
CA VAL A 207 34.59 -1.40 13.08
C VAL A 207 34.31 -0.24 14.01
N ASN A 208 34.72 0.97 13.61
CA ASN A 208 34.32 2.17 14.34
C ASN A 208 32.83 2.50 14.16
N LEU A 209 32.27 3.15 15.18
CA LEU A 209 30.86 3.53 15.24
C LEU A 209 30.38 4.28 13.99
N ASN A 210 31.16 5.24 13.48
CA ASN A 210 30.78 6.00 12.28
C ASN A 210 30.69 5.12 11.04
N SER A 211 31.58 4.13 10.91
CA SER A 211 31.54 3.18 9.80
C SER A 211 30.32 2.26 9.92
N TYR A 212 29.99 1.83 11.13
CA TYR A 212 28.81 1.03 11.42
C TYR A 212 27.50 1.78 11.14
N LEU A 213 27.38 3.02 11.62
CA LEU A 213 26.23 3.88 11.34
C LEU A 213 26.04 4.11 9.84
N ASN A 214 27.11 4.45 9.12
CA ASN A 214 27.02 4.62 7.68
C ASN A 214 26.62 3.32 6.95
N TYR A 215 27.02 2.16 7.45
CA TYR A 215 26.58 0.87 6.93
C TYR A 215 25.07 0.67 7.12
N VAL A 216 24.57 0.84 8.34
CA VAL A 216 23.14 0.71 8.66
C VAL A 216 22.32 1.66 7.81
N ARG A 217 22.74 2.93 7.71
CA ARG A 217 22.05 3.95 6.91
C ARG A 217 22.05 3.64 5.42
N VAL A 218 23.14 3.12 4.85
CA VAL A 218 23.13 2.65 3.45
C VAL A 218 22.17 1.47 3.30
N LYS A 219 22.20 0.48 4.20
CA LYS A 219 21.25 -0.65 4.13
C LYS A 219 19.80 -0.15 4.17
N LYS A 220 19.49 0.76 5.09
CA LYS A 220 18.18 1.40 5.20
C LYS A 220 17.82 2.26 4.00
N SER A 221 18.77 2.95 3.36
CA SER A 221 18.50 3.70 2.13
C SER A 221 18.10 2.78 0.98
N ILE A 222 18.70 1.58 0.89
CA ILE A 222 18.32 0.55 -0.08
C ILE A 222 16.92 0.00 0.24
N GLU A 223 16.61 -0.27 1.51
CA GLU A 223 15.26 -0.70 1.93
C GLU A 223 14.20 0.37 1.65
N ILE A 224 14.51 1.63 1.95
CA ILE A 224 13.67 2.80 1.65
C ILE A 224 13.45 2.92 0.15
N GLU A 225 14.49 2.80 -0.67
CA GLU A 225 14.38 2.80 -2.13
C GLU A 225 13.51 1.64 -2.63
N LYS A 226 13.78 0.41 -2.16
CA LYS A 226 13.00 -0.78 -2.52
C LYS A 226 11.53 -0.69 -2.16
N ARG A 227 11.20 0.00 -1.05
CA ARG A 227 9.84 0.21 -0.53
C ARG A 227 9.11 1.36 -1.21
N LEU A 228 9.84 2.36 -1.71
CA LEU A 228 9.26 3.63 -2.15
C LEU A 228 9.40 3.87 -3.66
N ARG A 229 10.21 3.06 -4.36
CA ARG A 229 10.36 2.92 -5.81
C ARG A 229 9.95 4.14 -6.64
N GLY A 230 10.74 5.21 -6.57
CA GLY A 230 10.59 6.39 -7.44
C GLY A 230 9.62 7.46 -6.94
N SER A 231 8.87 7.23 -5.85
CA SER A 231 8.04 8.27 -5.21
C SER A 231 8.86 9.35 -4.46
N HIS A 232 10.19 9.22 -4.44
CA HIS A 232 11.12 10.07 -3.71
C HIS A 232 12.33 10.40 -4.59
N THR A 233 12.84 11.62 -4.49
CA THR A 233 14.14 11.93 -5.10
C THR A 233 15.26 11.17 -4.39
N ILE A 234 16.36 10.86 -5.09
CA ILE A 234 17.56 10.29 -4.48
C ILE A 234 18.03 11.09 -3.26
N SER A 235 17.92 12.42 -3.34
CA SER A 235 18.24 13.33 -2.24
C SER A 235 17.41 13.00 -1.00
N GLU A 236 16.12 12.78 -1.18
CA GLU A 236 15.22 12.43 -0.09
C GLU A 236 15.53 11.06 0.49
N ILE A 237 15.85 10.06 -0.34
CA ILE A 237 16.28 8.74 0.14
C ILE A 237 17.55 8.87 0.99
N ILE A 238 18.50 9.70 0.56
CA ILE A 238 19.75 9.97 1.27
C ILE A 238 19.47 10.63 2.63
N PHE A 239 18.65 11.68 2.67
CA PHE A 239 18.39 12.40 3.92
C PHE A 239 17.49 11.59 4.88
N THR A 240 16.47 10.91 4.36
CA THR A 240 15.59 10.03 5.15
C THR A 240 16.35 8.84 5.73
N SER A 241 17.43 8.42 5.07
CA SER A 241 18.32 7.39 5.61
C SER A 241 19.29 7.90 6.70
N GLY A 242 19.20 9.16 7.11
CA GLY A 242 20.00 9.73 8.20
C GLY A 242 21.35 10.31 7.77
N PHE A 243 21.64 10.40 6.47
CA PHE A 243 22.84 11.12 6.02
C PHE A 243 22.59 12.63 6.02
N THR A 244 23.56 13.40 6.50
CA THR A 244 23.50 14.87 6.49
C THR A 244 24.09 15.48 5.21
N SER A 245 24.81 14.69 4.40
CA SER A 245 25.33 15.14 3.10
C SER A 245 25.38 14.02 2.07
N ARG A 246 25.14 14.38 0.81
CA ARG A 246 25.20 13.44 -0.33
C ARG A 246 26.61 12.89 -0.53
N GLU A 247 27.64 13.71 -0.31
CA GLU A 247 29.05 13.31 -0.46
C GLU A 247 29.44 12.22 0.54
N THR A 248 28.90 12.30 1.76
CA THR A 248 29.15 11.29 2.81
C THR A 248 28.41 10.00 2.49
N TYR A 249 27.17 10.10 2.02
CA TYR A 249 26.43 8.96 1.48
C TYR A 249 27.17 8.27 0.34
N TYR A 250 27.59 9.00 -0.69
CA TYR A 250 28.29 8.40 -1.83
C TYR A 250 29.65 7.79 -1.46
N ARG A 251 30.36 8.37 -0.49
CA ARG A 251 31.59 7.75 0.07
C ARG A 251 31.29 6.44 0.79
N ALA A 252 30.21 6.39 1.56
CA ALA A 252 29.76 5.17 2.23
C ALA A 252 29.30 4.11 1.21
N LEU A 253 28.40 4.47 0.29
CA LEU A 253 27.84 3.58 -0.72
C LEU A 253 28.91 2.89 -1.59
N ARG A 254 29.95 3.64 -2.02
CA ARG A 254 31.09 3.07 -2.80
C ARG A 254 31.84 1.97 -2.08
N LYS A 255 31.80 1.95 -0.74
CA LYS A 255 32.44 0.94 0.11
C LYS A 255 31.64 -0.37 0.15
N TYR A 256 30.37 -0.39 -0.25
CA TYR A 256 29.42 -1.50 -0.08
C TYR A 256 28.92 -2.10 -1.41
N LYS A 257 29.76 -2.03 -2.46
CA LYS A 257 29.40 -2.08 -3.89
C LYS A 257 28.63 -3.28 -4.46
N LYS A 258 28.43 -4.42 -3.80
CA LYS A 258 27.89 -5.63 -4.48
C LYS A 258 26.37 -5.80 -4.54
N GLU A 259 25.62 -4.91 -3.89
CA GLU A 259 24.16 -4.74 -4.11
C GLU A 259 23.83 -3.34 -4.67
N ALA A 260 24.84 -2.49 -4.85
CA ALA A 260 24.72 -1.11 -5.27
C ALA A 260 24.47 -0.95 -6.77
N ASP A 261 24.62 -1.99 -7.58
CA ASP A 261 24.56 -1.88 -9.05
C ASP A 261 23.16 -1.48 -9.56
N LYS A 262 22.08 -1.84 -8.85
CA LYS A 262 20.70 -1.43 -9.21
C LYS A 262 20.43 0.05 -8.89
N ILE A 263 20.88 0.52 -7.72
CA ILE A 263 20.78 1.93 -7.33
C ILE A 263 21.74 2.79 -8.14
N THR A 264 22.92 2.27 -8.47
CA THR A 264 23.91 2.94 -9.32
C THR A 264 23.40 3.07 -10.76
N ALA A 265 22.69 2.07 -11.29
CA ALA A 265 22.02 2.16 -12.60
C ALA A 265 20.90 3.22 -12.64
N ILE A 266 20.15 3.40 -11.55
CA ILE A 266 19.16 4.48 -11.38
C ILE A 266 19.87 5.86 -11.25
N LEU A 267 21.07 5.90 -10.68
CA LEU A 267 21.85 7.11 -10.43
C LEU A 267 22.65 7.62 -11.64
N GLU A 268 23.17 6.71 -12.47
CA GLU A 268 23.97 7.06 -13.66
C GLU A 268 23.09 7.52 -14.84
N GLY A 269 21.77 7.34 -14.75
CA GLY A 269 20.76 7.89 -15.67
C GLY A 269 19.92 9.00 -15.03
N ASN A 270 20.50 10.16 -14.74
CA ASN A 270 19.80 11.42 -14.37
C ASN A 270 18.73 11.39 -13.25
N GLY A 271 18.64 10.34 -12.43
CA GLY A 271 17.77 10.33 -11.25
C GLY A 271 16.27 10.41 -11.55
N GLN A 272 15.83 9.99 -12.74
CA GLN A 272 14.44 9.73 -13.06
C GLN A 272 14.32 8.28 -13.55
N TRP A 273 13.30 7.56 -13.04
CA TRP A 273 12.83 6.39 -13.77
C TRP A 273 12.40 6.89 -15.14
N ASN A 274 13.00 6.38 -16.22
CA ASN A 274 12.45 6.60 -17.56
C ASN A 274 11.17 5.76 -17.66
N PHE A 275 10.10 6.20 -16.99
CA PHE A 275 8.77 5.70 -17.24
C PHE A 275 8.48 5.95 -18.71
N ARG A 276 7.94 4.92 -19.37
CA ARG A 276 7.35 5.16 -20.67
C ARG A 276 6.18 6.11 -20.42
N LYS A 277 6.18 7.24 -21.10
CA LYS A 277 5.03 8.14 -21.12
C LYS A 277 3.80 7.35 -21.57
N CYS A 278 2.82 7.23 -20.70
CA CYS A 278 1.56 6.59 -21.00
C CYS A 278 0.66 7.53 -21.81
N THR A 279 -0.25 6.97 -22.58
CA THR A 279 -1.31 7.74 -23.24
C THR A 279 -2.68 7.27 -22.79
N ALA A 280 -3.63 8.21 -22.66
CA ALA A 280 -5.00 7.89 -22.29
C ALA A 280 -6.03 8.52 -23.24
N VAL A 281 -7.15 7.82 -23.44
CA VAL A 281 -8.37 8.42 -24.00
C VAL A 281 -9.31 8.78 -22.86
N ILE A 282 -10.00 9.92 -22.97
CA ILE A 282 -11.07 10.29 -22.05
C ILE A 282 -12.42 9.94 -22.69
N VAL A 283 -13.24 9.15 -22.02
CA VAL A 283 -14.61 8.85 -22.41
C VAL A 283 -15.55 9.47 -21.38
N GLY A 284 -16.20 10.57 -21.74
CA GLY A 284 -16.92 11.47 -20.84
C GLY A 284 -16.00 12.56 -20.26
N TYR A 285 -16.14 13.80 -20.73
CA TYR A 285 -15.34 14.95 -20.30
C TYR A 285 -16.13 15.89 -19.38
N GLY A 286 -16.77 15.30 -18.36
CA GLY A 286 -17.36 16.00 -17.23
C GLY A 286 -16.32 16.43 -16.20
N ASN A 287 -16.78 16.74 -14.98
CA ASN A 287 -15.89 17.13 -13.87
C ASN A 287 -14.85 16.04 -13.56
N ARG A 288 -15.27 14.78 -13.44
CA ARG A 288 -14.38 13.67 -13.06
C ARG A 288 -13.39 13.31 -14.16
N GLY A 289 -13.85 13.19 -15.41
CA GLY A 289 -12.96 12.95 -16.56
C GLY A 289 -11.88 14.03 -16.71
N GLN A 290 -12.21 15.29 -16.42
CA GLN A 290 -11.22 16.36 -16.36
C GLN A 290 -10.25 16.20 -15.18
N VAL A 291 -10.73 15.93 -13.97
CA VAL A 291 -9.88 15.79 -12.77
C VAL A 291 -8.77 14.75 -12.99
N TYR A 292 -9.09 13.59 -13.55
CA TYR A 292 -8.08 12.56 -13.82
C TYR A 292 -7.15 12.93 -14.97
N ALA A 293 -7.70 13.52 -16.03
CA ALA A 293 -6.90 13.93 -17.19
C ALA A 293 -5.94 15.08 -16.86
N ASP A 294 -6.29 15.95 -15.90
CA ASP A 294 -5.43 17.05 -15.45
C ASP A 294 -4.09 16.56 -14.88
N TYR A 295 -4.01 15.29 -14.45
CA TYR A 295 -2.73 14.64 -14.13
C TYR A 295 -1.71 14.80 -15.27
N SER A 296 -2.13 14.72 -16.54
CA SER A 296 -1.23 14.87 -17.69
C SER A 296 -0.64 16.28 -17.82
N LEU A 297 -1.30 17.30 -17.26
CA LEU A 297 -0.79 18.67 -17.26
C LEU A 297 0.23 18.88 -16.14
N GLU A 298 0.05 18.18 -15.02
CA GLU A 298 0.95 18.23 -13.87
C GLU A 298 2.18 17.33 -14.05
N ARG A 299 2.01 16.20 -14.74
CA ARG A 299 3.04 15.20 -15.06
C ARG A 299 3.07 14.92 -16.56
N PRO A 300 3.42 15.93 -17.40
CA PRO A 300 3.42 15.79 -18.85
C PRO A 300 4.47 14.80 -19.37
N ASP A 301 5.47 14.44 -18.57
CA ASP A 301 6.46 13.41 -18.92
C ASP A 301 5.94 11.99 -18.65
N GLU A 302 4.87 11.84 -17.85
CA GLU A 302 4.33 10.54 -17.43
C GLU A 302 3.04 10.17 -18.18
N LEU A 303 2.17 11.14 -18.48
CA LEU A 303 0.88 10.93 -19.14
C LEU A 303 0.63 11.98 -20.25
N ALA A 304 0.00 11.57 -21.35
CA ALA A 304 -0.66 12.47 -22.29
C ALA A 304 -2.07 12.01 -22.66
N ILE A 305 -2.94 12.96 -22.96
CA ILE A 305 -4.26 12.69 -23.52
C ILE A 305 -4.13 12.50 -25.03
N ALA A 306 -4.57 11.34 -25.53
CA ALA A 306 -4.52 10.97 -26.94
C ALA A 306 -5.81 11.33 -27.69
N ALA A 307 -6.97 11.27 -27.02
CA ALA A 307 -8.27 11.55 -27.60
C ALA A 307 -9.33 11.85 -26.53
N VAL A 308 -10.44 12.45 -26.94
CA VAL A 308 -11.61 12.70 -26.11
C VAL A 308 -12.88 12.24 -26.85
N VAL A 309 -13.71 11.48 -26.14
CA VAL A 309 -15.07 11.09 -26.56
C VAL A 309 -16.06 11.79 -25.64
N GLU A 310 -16.81 12.74 -26.17
CA GLU A 310 -17.75 13.56 -25.38
C GLU A 310 -18.84 14.11 -26.32
N PRO A 311 -20.13 13.87 -26.09
CA PRO A 311 -21.20 14.33 -27.00
C PRO A 311 -21.38 15.85 -27.04
N ASN A 312 -21.09 16.57 -25.95
CA ASN A 312 -21.22 18.02 -25.90
C ASN A 312 -20.02 18.70 -26.61
N GLU A 313 -20.30 19.41 -27.71
CA GLU A 313 -19.27 20.08 -28.52
C GLU A 313 -18.45 21.12 -27.74
N TYR A 314 -19.11 21.89 -26.88
CA TYR A 314 -18.42 22.86 -26.03
C TYR A 314 -17.41 22.17 -25.10
N LYS A 315 -17.80 21.04 -24.47
CA LYS A 315 -16.89 20.25 -23.63
C LYS A 315 -15.73 19.65 -24.44
N ARG A 316 -15.97 19.13 -25.66
CA ARG A 316 -14.90 18.68 -26.58
C ARG A 316 -13.92 19.79 -26.93
N ASN A 317 -14.42 20.97 -27.31
CA ASN A 317 -13.57 22.11 -27.66
C ASN A 317 -12.74 22.61 -26.46
N ARG A 318 -13.31 22.55 -25.25
CA ARG A 318 -12.56 22.82 -24.02
C ARG A 318 -11.44 21.80 -23.79
N ALA A 319 -11.71 20.51 -24.00
CA ALA A 319 -10.67 19.48 -23.90
C ALA A 319 -9.57 19.67 -24.95
N LYS A 320 -9.95 20.00 -26.19
CA LYS A 320 -9.03 20.30 -27.29
C LYS A 320 -8.03 21.38 -26.90
N ALA A 321 -8.52 22.52 -26.42
CA ALA A 321 -7.68 23.63 -26.00
C ALA A 321 -6.80 23.25 -24.80
N ARG A 322 -7.38 22.56 -23.80
CA ARG A 322 -6.69 22.24 -22.54
C ARG A 322 -5.54 21.26 -22.72
N TYR A 323 -5.70 20.23 -23.56
CA TYR A 323 -4.69 19.20 -23.78
C TYR A 323 -3.98 19.31 -25.13
N SER A 324 -4.19 20.41 -25.86
CA SER A 324 -3.57 20.69 -27.16
C SER A 324 -3.83 19.58 -28.20
N LEU A 325 -5.08 19.12 -28.28
CA LEU A 325 -5.50 18.09 -29.24
C LEU A 325 -5.82 18.68 -30.61
N THR A 326 -5.71 17.86 -31.65
CA THR A 326 -6.16 18.17 -33.02
C THR A 326 -7.60 17.66 -33.24
N ASP A 327 -8.26 18.14 -34.30
CA ASP A 327 -9.66 17.79 -34.57
C ASP A 327 -9.88 16.28 -34.82
N ASP A 328 -8.89 15.57 -35.37
CA ASP A 328 -8.91 14.10 -35.55
C ASP A 328 -8.84 13.31 -34.23
N ARG A 329 -8.77 14.00 -33.08
CA ARG A 329 -8.72 13.40 -31.73
C ARG A 329 -9.98 13.69 -30.91
N LEU A 330 -10.99 14.30 -31.52
CA LEU A 330 -12.25 14.65 -30.88
C LEU A 330 -13.39 13.83 -31.50
N PHE A 331 -14.12 13.10 -30.66
CA PHE A 331 -15.19 12.21 -31.10
C PHE A 331 -16.49 12.54 -30.35
N ALA A 332 -17.59 12.63 -31.09
CA ALA A 332 -18.90 12.92 -30.51
C ALA A 332 -19.55 11.68 -29.88
N ASP A 333 -19.11 10.49 -30.28
CA ASP A 333 -19.67 9.21 -29.89
C ASP A 333 -18.60 8.10 -29.91
N MET A 334 -18.94 6.97 -29.29
CA MET A 334 -18.04 5.81 -29.22
C MET A 334 -17.83 5.15 -30.58
N GLU A 335 -18.82 5.19 -31.48
CA GLU A 335 -18.72 4.55 -32.80
C GLU A 335 -17.60 5.17 -33.63
N SER A 336 -17.61 6.48 -33.79
CA SER A 336 -16.60 7.25 -34.52
C SER A 336 -15.21 7.10 -33.89
N PHE A 337 -15.13 7.08 -32.55
CA PHE A 337 -13.88 6.82 -31.82
C PHE A 337 -13.30 5.43 -32.13
N LEU A 338 -14.12 4.38 -32.03
CA LEU A 338 -13.69 3.00 -32.28
C LEU A 338 -13.29 2.77 -33.74
N GLN A 339 -14.00 3.40 -34.69
CA GLN A 339 -13.65 3.37 -36.11
C GLN A 339 -12.28 4.01 -36.39
N ALA A 340 -11.90 5.04 -35.63
CA ALA A 340 -10.60 5.71 -35.76
C ALA A 340 -9.42 4.89 -35.20
N LYS A 341 -9.68 3.83 -34.41
CA LYS A 341 -8.68 2.86 -33.90
C LYS A 341 -7.51 3.52 -33.15
N ILE A 342 -7.79 4.57 -32.38
CA ILE A 342 -6.79 5.35 -31.64
C ILE A 342 -6.12 4.49 -30.56
N GLN A 343 -4.85 4.15 -30.73
CA GLN A 343 -4.13 3.35 -29.74
C GLN A 343 -3.75 4.21 -28.51
N CYS A 344 -4.08 3.71 -27.32
CA CYS A 344 -3.63 4.28 -26.04
C CYS A 344 -3.47 3.20 -24.97
N ASP A 345 -2.79 3.52 -23.88
CA ASP A 345 -2.49 2.56 -22.80
C ASP A 345 -3.71 2.29 -21.91
N ILE A 346 -4.58 3.28 -21.75
CA ILE A 346 -5.75 3.21 -20.88
C ILE A 346 -6.87 4.16 -21.32
N ALA A 347 -8.12 3.72 -21.15
CA ALA A 347 -9.29 4.57 -21.24
C ALA A 347 -9.72 5.06 -19.85
N ILE A 348 -9.90 6.36 -19.68
CA ILE A 348 -10.54 6.97 -18.51
C ILE A 348 -12.03 7.07 -18.83
N ASN A 349 -12.83 6.13 -18.35
CA ASN A 349 -14.28 6.12 -18.51
C ASN A 349 -14.94 6.85 -17.33
N ALA A 350 -15.34 8.09 -17.58
CA ALA A 350 -16.02 8.97 -16.63
C ALA A 350 -17.37 9.43 -17.20
N THR A 351 -18.07 8.52 -17.87
CA THR A 351 -19.44 8.75 -18.36
C THR A 351 -20.44 8.76 -17.20
N MET A 352 -21.71 9.07 -17.47
CA MET A 352 -22.75 8.94 -16.43
C MET A 352 -23.03 7.47 -16.13
N ASP A 353 -23.49 7.17 -14.91
CA ASP A 353 -23.73 5.82 -14.38
C ASP A 353 -24.49 4.90 -15.36
N GLN A 354 -25.55 5.39 -16.00
CA GLN A 354 -26.36 4.61 -16.95
C GLN A 354 -25.62 4.26 -18.25
N LYS A 355 -24.50 4.92 -18.53
CA LYS A 355 -23.64 4.71 -19.70
C LYS A 355 -22.38 3.93 -19.38
N HIS A 356 -22.07 3.70 -18.11
CA HIS A 356 -20.88 2.94 -17.71
C HIS A 356 -20.85 1.55 -18.33
N TYR A 357 -21.94 0.78 -18.25
CA TYR A 357 -21.96 -0.59 -18.79
C TYR A 357 -21.73 -0.62 -20.31
N GLU A 358 -22.50 0.17 -21.07
CA GLU A 358 -22.42 0.23 -22.53
C GLU A 358 -21.00 0.62 -22.99
N THR A 359 -20.46 1.70 -22.42
CA THR A 359 -19.14 2.22 -22.80
C THR A 359 -18.00 1.31 -22.34
N ALA A 360 -18.09 0.71 -21.15
CA ALA A 360 -17.12 -0.27 -20.66
C ALA A 360 -17.04 -1.49 -21.58
N MET A 361 -18.18 -2.07 -21.95
CA MET A 361 -18.21 -3.25 -22.81
C MET A 361 -17.64 -2.96 -24.20
N GLN A 362 -17.93 -1.78 -24.77
CA GLN A 362 -17.35 -1.33 -26.04
C GLN A 362 -15.83 -1.14 -25.97
N LEU A 363 -15.32 -0.54 -24.89
CA LEU A 363 -13.89 -0.35 -24.67
C LEU A 363 -13.15 -1.68 -24.49
N LEU A 364 -13.69 -2.59 -23.67
CA LEU A 364 -13.10 -3.89 -23.44
C LEU A 364 -13.12 -4.75 -24.70
N GLU A 365 -14.20 -4.73 -25.47
CA GLU A 365 -14.30 -5.45 -26.74
C GLU A 365 -13.21 -5.01 -27.73
N ALA A 366 -12.87 -3.71 -27.71
CA ALA A 366 -11.80 -3.11 -28.49
C ALA A 366 -10.40 -3.27 -27.88
N GLY A 367 -10.26 -3.91 -26.72
CA GLY A 367 -8.98 -4.26 -26.09
C GLY A 367 -8.38 -3.18 -25.19
N TYR A 368 -9.13 -2.15 -24.79
CA TYR A 368 -8.60 -1.10 -23.91
C TYR A 368 -8.54 -1.55 -22.45
N ASN A 369 -7.41 -1.29 -21.78
CA ASN A 369 -7.42 -1.19 -20.32
C ASN A 369 -8.26 0.01 -19.91
N MET A 370 -8.83 -0.01 -18.71
CA MET A 370 -9.79 1.02 -18.30
C MET A 370 -9.61 1.42 -16.84
N LEU A 371 -9.59 2.73 -16.59
CA LEU A 371 -9.95 3.32 -15.31
C LEU A 371 -11.41 3.76 -15.43
N ILE A 372 -12.30 3.17 -14.65
CA ILE A 372 -13.74 3.45 -14.67
C ILE A 372 -14.15 4.20 -13.40
N GLU A 373 -14.92 5.27 -13.56
CA GLU A 373 -15.53 5.99 -12.45
C GLU A 373 -16.42 5.08 -11.59
N GLU A 374 -16.55 5.45 -10.33
CA GLU A 374 -17.53 4.85 -9.44
C GLU A 374 -18.93 5.46 -9.66
N PRO A 375 -20.01 4.71 -9.36
CA PRO A 375 -20.02 3.27 -9.15
C PRO A 375 -19.84 2.53 -10.50
N ILE A 376 -19.21 1.34 -10.49
CA ILE A 376 -18.90 0.62 -11.73
C ILE A 376 -20.16 0.42 -12.59
N VAL A 377 -21.21 -0.16 -11.99
CA VAL A 377 -22.52 -0.44 -12.60
C VAL A 377 -23.59 -0.64 -11.51
N PRO A 378 -24.88 -0.48 -11.84
CA PRO A 378 -25.98 -0.61 -10.87
C PRO A 378 -26.30 -2.05 -10.46
N THR A 379 -25.88 -3.05 -11.23
CA THR A 379 -26.29 -4.46 -11.02
C THR A 379 -25.11 -5.43 -10.92
N ALA A 380 -25.34 -6.55 -10.24
CA ALA A 380 -24.35 -7.62 -10.13
C ALA A 380 -24.11 -8.31 -11.48
N GLU A 381 -25.16 -8.49 -12.29
CA GLU A 381 -25.06 -9.12 -13.61
C GLU A 381 -24.14 -8.33 -14.55
N GLU A 382 -24.30 -7.01 -14.61
CA GLU A 382 -23.44 -6.14 -15.41
C GLU A 382 -22.00 -6.12 -14.86
N LEU A 383 -21.85 -6.16 -13.54
CA LEU A 383 -20.53 -6.14 -12.89
C LEU A 383 -19.72 -7.39 -13.26
N PHE A 384 -20.37 -8.55 -13.17
CA PHE A 384 -19.77 -9.81 -13.62
C PHE A 384 -19.55 -9.85 -15.13
N SER A 385 -20.43 -9.24 -15.92
CA SER A 385 -20.24 -9.16 -17.38
C SER A 385 -18.99 -8.35 -17.74
N ILE A 386 -18.76 -7.20 -17.09
CA ILE A 386 -17.54 -6.40 -17.26
C ILE A 386 -16.31 -7.20 -16.83
N ARG A 387 -16.35 -7.86 -15.66
CA ARG A 387 -15.24 -8.69 -15.18
C ARG A 387 -14.88 -9.79 -16.17
N ASN A 388 -15.87 -10.58 -16.58
CA ASN A 388 -15.67 -11.70 -17.49
C ASN A 388 -15.16 -11.23 -18.85
N LYS A 389 -15.66 -10.09 -19.36
CA LYS A 389 -15.18 -9.51 -20.62
C LYS A 389 -13.74 -8.99 -20.51
N ALA A 390 -13.38 -8.39 -19.37
CA ALA A 390 -12.01 -7.96 -19.12
C ALA A 390 -11.04 -9.16 -19.10
N GLU A 391 -11.42 -10.25 -18.44
CA GLU A 391 -10.66 -11.51 -18.43
C GLU A 391 -10.55 -12.12 -19.83
N GLU A 392 -11.66 -12.22 -20.58
CA GLU A 392 -11.71 -12.74 -21.95
C GLU A 392 -10.74 -12.00 -22.88
N LYS A 393 -10.66 -10.67 -22.74
CA LYS A 393 -9.85 -9.80 -23.60
C LYS A 393 -8.44 -9.56 -23.07
N GLY A 394 -8.13 -10.04 -21.86
CA GLY A 394 -6.87 -9.76 -21.18
C GLY A 394 -6.68 -8.28 -20.81
N CYS A 395 -7.79 -7.53 -20.69
CA CYS A 395 -7.78 -6.11 -20.34
C CYS A 395 -7.75 -5.94 -18.82
N LYS A 396 -7.07 -4.90 -18.35
CA LYS A 396 -7.06 -4.51 -16.94
C LYS A 396 -8.12 -3.45 -16.67
N VAL A 397 -8.91 -3.65 -15.62
CA VAL A 397 -9.92 -2.68 -15.17
C VAL A 397 -9.59 -2.21 -13.76
N PHE A 398 -9.53 -0.90 -13.59
CA PHE A 398 -9.30 -0.19 -12.34
C PHE A 398 -10.52 0.65 -12.00
N VAL A 399 -10.90 0.66 -10.73
CA VAL A 399 -12.08 1.39 -10.25
C VAL A 399 -11.66 2.66 -9.55
N CYS A 400 -12.36 3.77 -9.74
CA CYS A 400 -12.05 5.05 -9.11
C CYS A 400 -12.34 5.12 -7.60
N HIS A 401 -11.96 4.12 -6.80
CA HIS A 401 -12.04 4.18 -5.33
C HIS A 401 -10.92 5.03 -4.72
N VAL A 402 -10.95 6.34 -5.01
CA VAL A 402 -9.91 7.32 -4.64
C VAL A 402 -9.59 7.34 -3.14
N LEU A 403 -10.52 6.95 -2.27
CA LEU A 403 -10.26 6.89 -0.83
C LEU A 403 -9.14 5.92 -0.45
N ARG A 404 -8.96 4.79 -1.15
CA ARG A 404 -7.84 3.86 -0.91
C ARG A 404 -6.47 4.50 -1.08
N TYR A 405 -6.40 5.56 -1.90
CA TYR A 405 -5.16 6.25 -2.27
C TYR A 405 -4.84 7.43 -1.34
N THR A 406 -5.76 7.80 -0.47
CA THR A 406 -5.54 8.89 0.48
C THR A 406 -4.45 8.51 1.48
N PRO A 407 -3.61 9.47 1.91
CA PRO A 407 -2.59 9.20 2.94
C PRO A 407 -3.17 8.59 4.21
N TYR A 408 -4.38 8.97 4.58
CA TYR A 408 -5.09 8.47 5.76
C TYR A 408 -5.35 6.97 5.70
N TYR A 409 -6.04 6.51 4.66
CA TYR A 409 -6.35 5.08 4.55
C TYR A 409 -5.12 4.25 4.17
N LYS A 410 -4.15 4.80 3.42
CA LYS A 410 -2.85 4.14 3.18
C LYS A 410 -2.08 3.88 4.48
N ALA A 411 -2.07 4.85 5.40
CA ALA A 411 -1.41 4.70 6.70
C ALA A 411 -2.08 3.62 7.57
N ILE A 412 -3.41 3.62 7.63
CA ILE A 412 -4.17 2.58 8.35
C ILE A 412 -3.90 1.20 7.74
N LYS A 413 -3.99 1.07 6.41
CA LYS A 413 -3.72 -0.20 5.72
C LYS A 413 -2.29 -0.69 5.97
N LYS A 414 -1.32 0.23 6.01
CA LYS A 414 0.07 -0.10 6.34
C LYS A 414 0.19 -0.73 7.72
N LEU A 415 -0.41 -0.14 8.76
CA LEU A 415 -0.34 -0.69 10.12
C LEU A 415 -1.01 -2.05 10.22
N ILE A 416 -2.13 -2.25 9.52
CA ILE A 416 -2.79 -3.56 9.41
C ILE A 416 -1.83 -4.57 8.78
N ASN A 417 -1.23 -4.23 7.63
CA ASN A 417 -0.31 -5.12 6.91
C ASN A 417 0.99 -5.40 7.69
N ASP A 418 1.45 -4.45 8.49
CA ASP A 418 2.61 -4.61 9.37
C ASP A 418 2.29 -5.48 10.60
N GLY A 419 1.02 -5.84 10.82
CA GLY A 419 0.57 -6.69 11.94
C GLY A 419 0.36 -5.93 13.25
N GLU A 420 0.31 -4.60 13.22
CA GLU A 420 0.26 -3.75 14.42
C GLU A 420 -0.99 -3.98 15.27
N ILE A 421 -2.08 -4.51 14.71
CA ILE A 421 -3.30 -4.85 15.49
C ILE A 421 -3.64 -6.35 15.46
N GLY A 422 -2.77 -7.18 14.88
CA GLY A 422 -3.03 -8.62 14.73
C GLY A 422 -4.18 -8.89 13.75
N ARG A 423 -4.97 -9.94 14.03
CA ARG A 423 -6.11 -10.31 13.20
C ARG A 423 -7.30 -9.40 13.49
N ILE A 424 -7.87 -8.79 12.45
CA ILE A 424 -9.07 -7.96 12.56
C ILE A 424 -10.25 -8.79 13.07
N MET A 425 -10.92 -8.30 14.10
CA MET A 425 -12.14 -8.89 14.69
C MET A 425 -13.38 -8.04 14.38
N THR A 426 -13.23 -6.71 14.37
CA THR A 426 -14.34 -5.79 14.12
C THR A 426 -13.89 -4.56 13.34
N VAL A 427 -14.69 -4.13 12.36
CA VAL A 427 -14.54 -2.86 11.63
C VAL A 427 -15.83 -2.06 11.82
N GLU A 428 -15.74 -0.87 12.39
CA GLU A 428 -16.85 0.05 12.59
C GLU A 428 -16.58 1.32 11.77
N MET A 429 -17.52 1.70 10.91
CA MET A 429 -17.36 2.85 10.03
C MET A 429 -18.65 3.69 9.98
N ASN A 430 -18.52 4.97 9.65
CA ASN A 430 -19.67 5.80 9.32
C ASN A 430 -19.31 6.87 8.28
N GLU A 431 -20.29 7.24 7.45
CA GLU A 431 -20.22 8.43 6.59
C GLU A 431 -21.35 9.37 6.97
N ASN A 432 -20.96 10.56 7.42
CA ASN A 432 -21.86 11.66 7.69
C ASN A 432 -21.83 12.58 6.47
N VAL A 433 -22.85 12.49 5.61
CA VAL A 433 -23.02 13.39 4.48
C VAL A 433 -23.64 14.67 4.98
N CYS A 434 -22.93 15.79 4.86
CA CYS A 434 -23.44 17.06 5.33
C CYS A 434 -24.72 17.45 4.57
N ALA A 435 -25.61 18.16 5.25
CA ALA A 435 -26.92 18.56 4.74
C ALA A 435 -26.87 19.24 3.36
N SER A 436 -25.91 20.15 3.15
CA SER A 436 -25.77 20.80 1.86
C SER A 436 -25.39 19.81 0.76
N HIS A 437 -24.44 18.90 1.00
CA HIS A 437 -24.07 17.90 0.01
C HIS A 437 -25.22 16.92 -0.26
N TYR A 438 -25.89 16.44 0.80
CA TYR A 438 -27.01 15.52 0.64
C TYR A 438 -28.14 16.15 -0.19
N VAL A 439 -28.58 17.35 0.18
CA VAL A 439 -29.68 18.04 -0.51
C VAL A 439 -29.30 18.36 -1.95
N THR A 440 -28.05 18.76 -2.21
CA THR A 440 -27.62 19.11 -3.56
C THR A 440 -27.48 17.91 -4.48
N SER A 441 -26.91 16.80 -4.03
CA SER A 441 -26.64 15.64 -4.89
C SER A 441 -27.80 14.64 -4.95
N PHE A 442 -28.40 14.32 -3.79
CA PHE A 442 -29.28 13.16 -3.61
C PHE A 442 -30.75 13.50 -3.28
N ASP A 443 -31.09 14.79 -3.24
CA ASP A 443 -32.48 15.23 -3.08
C ASP A 443 -32.93 16.10 -4.25
N ARG A 444 -32.20 17.17 -4.55
CA ARG A 444 -32.47 18.06 -5.68
C ARG A 444 -31.75 17.63 -6.97
N GLY A 445 -30.60 16.99 -6.80
CA GLY A 445 -29.62 16.73 -7.86
C GLY A 445 -29.91 15.51 -8.73
N LYS A 446 -28.91 15.14 -9.53
CA LYS A 446 -29.00 14.09 -10.55
C LYS A 446 -29.19 12.67 -9.96
N TRP A 447 -28.82 12.47 -8.70
CA TRP A 447 -28.90 11.18 -8.00
C TRP A 447 -30.02 11.17 -6.96
N ASN A 448 -31.17 11.77 -7.27
CA ASN A 448 -32.25 11.91 -6.30
C ASN A 448 -33.28 10.78 -6.28
N SER A 449 -33.34 9.97 -7.34
CA SER A 449 -34.32 8.88 -7.46
C SER A 449 -33.68 7.62 -8.02
N GLU A 450 -33.99 6.47 -7.40
CA GLU A 450 -33.53 5.17 -7.91
C GLU A 450 -34.00 4.92 -9.35
N GLU A 451 -35.22 5.35 -9.70
CA GLU A 451 -35.76 5.22 -11.07
C GLU A 451 -34.99 6.11 -12.06
N ALA A 452 -34.68 7.34 -11.67
CA ALA A 452 -34.02 8.31 -12.54
C ALA A 452 -32.53 8.02 -12.74
N CYS A 453 -31.80 7.69 -11.67
CA CYS A 453 -30.36 7.47 -11.73
C CYS A 453 -29.94 5.99 -11.81
N GLY A 454 -30.84 5.05 -11.50
CA GLY A 454 -30.53 3.62 -11.45
C GLY A 454 -29.77 3.20 -10.19
N LEU A 455 -29.59 4.09 -9.20
CA LEU A 455 -28.72 3.87 -8.04
C LEU A 455 -29.46 4.15 -6.72
N GLY A 456 -29.22 3.31 -5.71
CA GLY A 456 -29.52 3.64 -4.31
C GLY A 456 -28.43 4.53 -3.69
N LEU A 457 -28.74 5.18 -2.55
CA LEU A 457 -27.79 6.10 -1.89
C LEU A 457 -26.47 5.43 -1.51
N LEU A 458 -26.52 4.19 -0.97
CA LEU A 458 -25.29 3.47 -0.62
C LEU A 458 -24.36 3.32 -1.82
N LEU A 459 -24.89 3.01 -3.00
CA LEU A 459 -24.10 2.82 -4.20
C LEU A 459 -23.55 4.16 -4.72
N ALA A 460 -24.38 5.20 -4.75
CA ALA A 460 -24.02 6.51 -5.28
C ALA A 460 -23.09 7.33 -4.36
N LYS A 461 -22.97 6.99 -3.07
CA LYS A 461 -22.20 7.79 -2.10
C LYS A 461 -21.21 7.01 -1.25
N SER A 462 -21.49 5.75 -0.99
CA SER A 462 -20.78 4.90 -0.03
C SER A 462 -20.33 3.56 -0.59
N CYS A 463 -20.25 3.43 -1.93
CA CYS A 463 -19.51 2.35 -2.57
C CYS A 463 -18.04 2.37 -2.11
N HIS A 464 -17.45 3.56 -1.95
CA HIS A 464 -16.13 3.74 -1.34
C HIS A 464 -16.01 3.18 0.07
N ASP A 465 -17.04 3.36 0.91
CA ASP A 465 -16.98 2.96 2.32
C ASP A 465 -17.09 1.43 2.45
N MET A 466 -17.93 0.79 1.62
CA MET A 466 -18.01 -0.67 1.52
C MET A 466 -16.74 -1.28 0.92
N ASP A 467 -16.18 -0.63 -0.08
CA ASP A 467 -14.88 -0.98 -0.65
C ASP A 467 -13.77 -0.92 0.40
N LEU A 468 -13.66 0.19 1.15
CA LEU A 468 -12.67 0.34 2.22
C LEU A 468 -12.81 -0.75 3.29
N MET A 469 -14.03 -1.09 3.71
CA MET A 469 -14.26 -2.16 4.68
C MET A 469 -13.71 -3.50 4.17
N CYS A 470 -14.02 -3.84 2.92
CA CYS A 470 -13.55 -5.09 2.30
C CYS A 470 -12.03 -5.06 2.09
N TRP A 471 -11.48 -3.95 1.60
CA TRP A 471 -10.06 -3.78 1.31
C TRP A 471 -9.20 -3.82 2.57
N LEU A 472 -9.60 -3.13 3.65
CA LEU A 472 -8.85 -3.13 4.91
C LEU A 472 -8.81 -4.54 5.52
N ASN A 473 -9.89 -5.31 5.36
CA ASN A 473 -10.04 -6.68 5.85
C ASN A 473 -9.84 -7.76 4.76
N ASN A 474 -9.09 -7.47 3.69
CA ASN A 474 -8.96 -8.33 2.50
C ASN A 474 -8.12 -9.62 2.68
N VAL A 475 -7.80 -9.99 3.92
CA VAL A 475 -7.30 -11.34 4.25
C VAL A 475 -8.45 -12.36 4.34
N THR A 476 -9.70 -11.89 4.23
CA THR A 476 -10.93 -12.68 4.23
C THR A 476 -11.95 -12.00 3.31
N VAL A 477 -13.06 -12.70 3.03
CA VAL A 477 -14.12 -12.21 2.13
C VAL A 477 -15.45 -12.07 2.87
N PRO A 478 -16.30 -11.11 2.50
CA PRO A 478 -17.62 -10.97 3.10
C PRO A 478 -18.54 -12.10 2.61
N ILE A 479 -19.33 -12.69 3.51
CA ILE A 479 -20.20 -13.84 3.23
C ILE A 479 -21.68 -13.57 3.49
N LYS A 480 -22.01 -12.60 4.36
CA LYS A 480 -23.41 -12.24 4.68
C LYS A 480 -23.54 -10.75 4.96
N VAL A 481 -24.69 -10.19 4.58
CA VAL A 481 -25.03 -8.79 4.79
C VAL A 481 -26.46 -8.67 5.34
N ALA A 482 -26.64 -7.80 6.33
CA ALA A 482 -27.94 -7.33 6.80
C ALA A 482 -27.97 -5.80 6.70
N SER A 483 -29.11 -5.21 6.37
CA SER A 483 -29.25 -3.76 6.27
C SER A 483 -30.65 -3.30 6.60
N LEU A 484 -30.74 -2.14 7.24
CA LEU A 484 -31.99 -1.45 7.57
C LEU A 484 -31.79 0.04 7.32
N GLY A 485 -32.79 0.70 6.76
CA GLY A 485 -32.71 2.11 6.42
C GLY A 485 -34.00 2.63 5.83
N SER A 486 -34.22 3.93 5.96
CA SER A 486 -35.39 4.61 5.41
C SER A 486 -35.09 6.08 5.18
N ARG A 487 -36.04 6.78 4.57
CA ARG A 487 -36.04 8.23 4.48
C ARG A 487 -36.91 8.78 5.63
N ALA A 488 -36.37 9.68 6.44
CA ALA A 488 -37.08 10.16 7.63
C ALA A 488 -36.94 11.68 7.89
N GLN A 489 -35.91 12.32 7.35
CA GLN A 489 -35.67 13.75 7.50
C GLN A 489 -36.18 14.53 6.30
N PHE A 490 -35.86 14.12 5.08
CA PHE A 490 -36.22 14.85 3.87
C PHE A 490 -37.56 14.38 3.29
N ILE A 491 -38.59 14.36 4.13
CA ILE A 491 -39.96 13.94 3.79
C ILE A 491 -40.93 15.12 3.90
N LYS A 492 -42.06 15.05 3.18
CA LYS A 492 -43.05 16.13 3.11
C LYS A 492 -43.62 16.50 4.47
N GLU A 493 -43.77 15.52 5.37
CA GLU A 493 -44.31 15.68 6.72
C GLU A 493 -43.45 16.61 7.59
N ASN A 494 -42.16 16.75 7.26
CA ASN A 494 -41.23 17.65 7.95
C ASN A 494 -41.18 19.06 7.33
N MET A 495 -41.96 19.32 6.27
CA MET A 495 -42.01 20.63 5.63
C MET A 495 -42.65 21.67 6.57
N PRO A 496 -42.00 22.82 6.83
CA PRO A 496 -42.56 23.87 7.68
C PRO A 496 -43.89 24.41 7.15
N GLU A 497 -44.83 24.67 8.06
CA GLU A 497 -46.17 25.14 7.70
C GLU A 497 -46.14 26.48 6.95
N GLY A 498 -46.73 26.51 5.75
CA GLY A 498 -46.72 27.68 4.88
C GLY A 498 -45.37 27.98 4.23
N ALA A 499 -44.44 27.02 4.18
CA ALA A 499 -43.34 27.06 3.22
C ALA A 499 -43.88 26.94 1.78
N SER A 500 -43.26 27.62 0.84
CA SER A 500 -43.60 27.54 -0.58
C SER A 500 -42.92 26.35 -1.26
N GLU A 501 -43.37 26.04 -2.47
CA GLU A 501 -42.77 25.01 -3.31
C GLU A 501 -41.32 25.34 -3.71
N PHE A 502 -41.08 26.58 -4.13
CA PHE A 502 -39.76 27.08 -4.50
C PHE A 502 -39.19 27.96 -3.40
N CYS A 503 -37.90 27.81 -3.12
CA CYS A 503 -37.24 28.57 -2.05
C CYS A 503 -37.26 30.08 -2.31
N TYR A 504 -37.32 30.50 -3.58
CA TYR A 504 -37.34 31.91 -3.97
C TYR A 504 -38.53 32.69 -3.39
N ASP A 505 -39.70 32.05 -3.35
CA ASP A 505 -40.94 32.66 -2.88
C ASP A 505 -41.22 32.34 -1.39
N CYS A 506 -40.26 31.72 -0.70
CA CYS A 506 -40.48 31.17 0.63
C CYS A 506 -40.30 32.22 1.73
N LYS A 507 -41.32 32.39 2.59
CA LYS A 507 -41.22 33.26 3.78
C LYS A 507 -40.08 32.84 4.74
N TYR A 508 -39.63 31.59 4.67
CA TYR A 508 -38.53 31.06 5.50
C TYR A 508 -37.16 31.10 4.82
N GLU A 509 -37.03 31.63 3.60
CA GLU A 509 -35.81 31.59 2.79
C GLU A 509 -34.54 31.95 3.60
N ARG A 510 -34.55 33.09 4.31
CA ARG A 510 -33.38 33.53 5.08
C ARG A 510 -33.09 32.70 6.33
N THR A 511 -34.11 32.12 6.96
CA THR A 511 -33.96 31.34 8.20
C THR A 511 -33.78 29.83 7.96
N CYS A 512 -34.18 29.33 6.80
CA CYS A 512 -34.10 27.91 6.45
C CYS A 512 -32.67 27.51 6.11
N GLN A 513 -32.16 26.47 6.77
CA GLN A 513 -30.84 25.92 6.46
C GLN A 513 -30.76 25.24 5.08
N TYR A 514 -31.90 24.90 4.48
CA TYR A 514 -31.99 24.25 3.16
C TYR A 514 -32.37 25.21 2.03
N SER A 515 -32.45 26.53 2.27
CA SER A 515 -32.76 27.52 1.22
C SER A 515 -31.84 27.36 0.01
N ALA A 516 -32.43 27.15 -1.18
CA ALA A 516 -31.67 27.03 -2.42
C ALA A 516 -30.88 28.31 -2.73
N ILE A 517 -31.43 29.49 -2.41
CA ILE A 517 -30.75 30.78 -2.56
C ILE A 517 -29.49 30.83 -1.69
N ARG A 518 -29.63 30.52 -0.40
CA ARG A 518 -28.48 30.54 0.52
C ARG A 518 -27.43 29.51 0.14
N GLN A 519 -27.86 28.32 -0.28
CA GLN A 519 -26.92 27.25 -0.63
C GLN A 519 -26.18 27.57 -1.94
N TYR A 520 -26.87 28.03 -2.98
CA TYR A 520 -26.30 28.08 -4.33
C TYR A 520 -25.84 29.47 -4.77
N LEU A 521 -26.49 30.55 -4.31
CA LEU A 521 -26.06 31.91 -4.61
C LEU A 521 -25.10 32.44 -3.54
N ASP A 522 -25.50 32.41 -2.26
CA ASP A 522 -24.68 32.99 -1.19
C ASP A 522 -23.44 32.13 -0.87
N ARG A 523 -23.65 30.82 -0.66
CA ARG A 523 -22.58 29.88 -0.26
C ARG A 523 -21.89 29.17 -1.40
N ARG A 524 -22.46 29.25 -2.62
CA ARG A 524 -21.94 28.62 -3.84
C ARG A 524 -21.60 27.14 -3.64
N VAL A 525 -22.50 26.39 -3.04
CA VAL A 525 -22.33 24.94 -2.83
C VAL A 525 -22.35 24.23 -4.18
N MET A 526 -21.28 23.47 -4.45
CA MET A 526 -21.11 22.59 -5.62
C MET A 526 -21.54 23.22 -6.95
N PRO A 527 -20.95 24.38 -7.33
CA PRO A 527 -21.41 25.14 -8.49
C PRO A 527 -21.21 24.35 -9.80
N PHE A 528 -20.19 23.50 -9.84
CA PHE A 528 -19.92 22.59 -10.96
C PHE A 528 -21.03 21.55 -11.20
N LEU A 529 -21.89 21.28 -10.21
CA LEU A 529 -22.99 20.33 -10.32
C LEU A 529 -24.32 21.03 -10.56
N VAL A 530 -24.59 22.09 -9.79
CA VAL A 530 -25.86 22.83 -9.85
C VAL A 530 -26.04 23.51 -11.20
N TRP A 531 -24.97 24.12 -11.73
CA TRP A 531 -25.04 24.95 -12.93
C TRP A 531 -24.66 24.21 -14.22
N ASP A 532 -24.25 22.94 -14.16
CA ASP A 532 -23.85 22.15 -15.34
C ASP A 532 -24.97 22.03 -16.39
N LYS A 533 -26.24 22.08 -15.96
CA LYS A 533 -27.42 22.07 -16.86
C LYS A 533 -27.58 23.33 -17.71
N LEU A 534 -26.84 24.40 -17.42
CA LEU A 534 -26.87 25.63 -18.21
C LEU A 534 -25.94 25.55 -19.42
N ASP A 535 -25.15 24.46 -19.56
CA ASP A 535 -24.26 24.18 -20.70
C ASP A 535 -23.35 25.37 -21.07
N LYS A 536 -22.89 26.11 -20.05
CA LYS A 536 -22.02 27.28 -20.18
C LYS A 536 -20.81 27.17 -19.23
N PRO A 537 -19.68 27.82 -19.56
CA PRO A 537 -18.61 28.02 -18.60
C PRO A 537 -19.16 28.66 -17.34
N LEU A 538 -18.77 28.16 -16.16
CA LEU A 538 -19.32 28.61 -14.88
C LEU A 538 -19.13 30.12 -14.66
N GLU A 539 -18.02 30.66 -15.18
CA GLU A 539 -17.63 32.06 -15.11
C GLU A 539 -18.48 32.97 -16.02
N GLU A 540 -19.13 32.40 -17.03
CA GLU A 540 -19.99 33.11 -17.99
C GLU A 540 -21.47 33.08 -17.60
N ILE A 541 -21.84 32.27 -16.60
CA ILE A 541 -23.22 32.19 -16.11
C ILE A 541 -23.52 33.41 -15.23
N THR A 542 -24.41 34.26 -15.72
CA THR A 542 -24.84 35.49 -15.04
C THR A 542 -25.67 35.17 -13.79
N GLU A 543 -25.74 36.13 -12.85
CA GLU A 543 -26.57 35.96 -11.65
C GLU A 543 -28.06 35.90 -11.99
N GLU A 544 -28.50 36.65 -13.01
CA GLU A 544 -29.87 36.61 -13.52
C GLU A 544 -30.25 35.23 -14.05
N GLU A 545 -29.35 34.58 -14.81
CA GLU A 545 -29.55 33.21 -15.29
C GLU A 545 -29.63 32.21 -14.13
N LYS A 546 -28.78 32.34 -13.11
CA LYS A 546 -28.83 31.48 -11.92
C LYS A 546 -30.15 31.63 -11.17
N ILE A 547 -30.61 32.87 -10.98
CA ILE A 547 -31.88 33.15 -10.31
C ILE A 547 -33.04 32.53 -11.08
N GLU A 548 -33.08 32.75 -12.40
CA GLU A 548 -34.15 32.24 -13.24
C GLU A 548 -34.16 30.70 -13.30
N PHE A 549 -32.98 30.08 -13.32
CA PHE A 549 -32.83 28.63 -13.20
C PHE A 549 -33.40 28.12 -11.88
N LEU A 550 -33.06 28.73 -10.74
CA LEU A 550 -33.57 28.34 -9.41
C LEU A 550 -35.06 28.61 -9.20
N ARG A 551 -35.73 29.38 -10.06
CA ARG A 551 -37.19 29.52 -10.00
C ARG A 551 -37.94 28.38 -10.68
N LYS A 552 -37.26 27.59 -11.51
CA LYS A 552 -37.88 26.60 -12.40
C LYS A 552 -37.37 25.19 -12.19
N ASP A 553 -36.08 25.02 -11.95
CA ASP A 553 -35.45 23.71 -11.81
C ASP A 553 -35.63 23.14 -10.39
N ASN A 554 -35.50 21.82 -10.27
CA ASN A 554 -35.57 21.11 -9.00
C ASN A 554 -34.53 21.59 -7.97
N TYR A 555 -33.37 22.12 -8.42
CA TYR A 555 -32.42 22.80 -7.53
C TYR A 555 -33.06 23.98 -6.76
N GLY A 556 -34.11 24.60 -7.29
CA GLY A 556 -34.88 25.65 -6.62
C GLY A 556 -35.87 25.19 -5.57
N ARG A 557 -36.32 23.94 -5.64
CA ARG A 557 -37.48 23.43 -4.87
C ARG A 557 -37.14 23.19 -3.40
N CYS A 558 -38.16 23.26 -2.56
CA CYS A 558 -38.06 22.95 -1.13
C CYS A 558 -37.54 21.52 -0.93
N ALA A 559 -36.50 21.35 -0.10
CA ALA A 559 -35.82 20.07 0.10
C ALA A 559 -36.70 18.96 0.73
N TYR A 560 -37.87 19.31 1.26
CA TYR A 560 -38.83 18.32 1.79
C TYR A 560 -39.78 17.77 0.73
N ILE A 561 -39.82 18.41 -0.45
CA ILE A 561 -40.74 18.07 -1.56
C ILE A 561 -40.05 18.12 -2.94
N ALA A 562 -38.71 18.11 -2.96
CA ALA A 562 -37.91 18.08 -4.20
C ALA A 562 -38.02 16.74 -4.95
N GLY A 563 -38.79 15.79 -4.42
CA GLY A 563 -39.17 14.55 -5.11
C GLY A 563 -38.13 13.44 -5.07
N GLY A 564 -37.07 13.57 -4.27
CA GLY A 564 -36.12 12.48 -4.08
C GLY A 564 -36.74 11.30 -3.31
N ASP A 565 -36.45 10.06 -3.75
CA ASP A 565 -36.95 8.82 -3.12
C ASP A 565 -35.86 8.04 -2.35
N LEU A 566 -34.59 8.45 -2.50
CA LEU A 566 -33.48 7.78 -1.84
C LEU A 566 -33.61 7.85 -0.32
N VAL A 567 -33.11 6.81 0.35
CA VAL A 567 -32.94 6.81 1.81
C VAL A 567 -32.09 8.00 2.25
N ASP A 568 -32.26 8.46 3.49
CA ASP A 568 -31.38 9.47 4.10
C ASP A 568 -30.64 8.91 5.31
N ARG A 569 -30.90 7.66 5.70
CA ARG A 569 -30.11 6.93 6.70
C ARG A 569 -30.19 5.43 6.48
N GLN A 570 -29.04 4.75 6.56
CA GLN A 570 -28.97 3.31 6.38
C GLN A 570 -27.82 2.70 7.19
N GLY A 571 -28.15 1.68 7.97
CA GLY A 571 -27.20 0.82 8.66
C GLY A 571 -26.94 -0.45 7.88
N VAL A 572 -25.69 -0.91 7.87
CA VAL A 572 -25.25 -2.15 7.23
C VAL A 572 -24.41 -2.94 8.23
N ILE A 573 -24.62 -4.24 8.28
CA ILE A 573 -23.81 -5.21 9.03
C ILE A 573 -23.28 -6.24 8.03
N VAL A 574 -21.98 -6.49 8.05
CA VAL A 574 -21.29 -7.45 7.19
C VAL A 574 -20.61 -8.50 8.05
N THR A 575 -20.75 -9.78 7.70
CA THR A 575 -20.00 -10.88 8.32
C THR A 575 -19.01 -11.44 7.31
N PHE A 576 -17.77 -11.66 7.75
CA PHE A 576 -16.70 -12.23 6.94
C PHE A 576 -16.48 -13.72 7.26
N GLU A 577 -15.88 -14.44 6.32
CA GLU A 577 -15.65 -15.88 6.42
C GLU A 577 -14.82 -16.28 7.65
N ASN A 578 -13.82 -15.48 8.03
CA ASN A 578 -12.97 -15.75 9.19
C ASN A 578 -13.63 -15.44 10.56
N GLY A 579 -14.91 -15.07 10.55
CA GLY A 579 -15.70 -14.72 11.73
C GLY A 579 -15.60 -13.27 12.19
N SER A 580 -14.84 -12.41 11.51
CA SER A 580 -14.85 -10.97 11.79
C SER A 580 -16.14 -10.32 11.28
N CYS A 581 -16.49 -9.16 11.87
CA CYS A 581 -17.71 -8.43 11.54
C CYS A 581 -17.42 -6.97 11.20
N GLY A 582 -18.22 -6.41 10.29
CA GLY A 582 -18.21 -5.01 9.91
C GLY A 582 -19.55 -4.34 10.22
N THR A 583 -19.53 -3.08 10.67
CA THR A 583 -20.72 -2.23 10.76
C THR A 583 -20.48 -0.91 10.03
N PHE A 584 -21.51 -0.42 9.35
CA PHE A 584 -21.47 0.86 8.68
C PHE A 584 -22.78 1.64 8.86
N MET A 585 -22.66 2.93 9.15
CA MET A 585 -23.81 3.84 9.19
C MET A 585 -23.62 4.97 8.18
N LEU A 586 -24.54 5.05 7.22
CA LEU A 586 -24.67 6.19 6.32
C LEU A 586 -25.72 7.15 6.87
N VAL A 587 -25.35 8.42 7.04
CA VAL A 587 -26.24 9.48 7.52
C VAL A 587 -26.24 10.63 6.52
N GLY A 588 -27.37 10.81 5.83
CA GLY A 588 -27.71 11.99 5.07
C GLY A 588 -28.25 13.10 5.98
N GLY A 589 -27.83 14.34 5.75
CA GLY A 589 -28.37 15.48 6.49
C GLY A 589 -27.58 15.90 7.73
N ALA A 590 -26.36 15.38 7.93
CA ALA A 590 -25.51 15.74 9.05
C ALA A 590 -25.08 17.22 9.02
N THR A 591 -24.71 17.80 10.16
CA THR A 591 -24.21 19.19 10.19
C THR A 591 -22.81 19.32 9.59
N LYS A 592 -21.90 18.39 9.95
CA LYS A 592 -20.51 18.35 9.47
C LYS A 592 -20.32 17.08 8.63
N ALA A 593 -19.62 17.22 7.51
CA ALA A 593 -19.16 16.07 6.74
C ALA A 593 -18.04 15.35 7.50
N GLU A 594 -18.14 14.04 7.68
CA GLU A 594 -17.13 13.28 8.43
C GLU A 594 -17.19 11.79 8.10
N ARG A 595 -16.02 11.16 8.02
CA ARG A 595 -15.88 9.70 8.07
C ARG A 595 -15.18 9.27 9.34
N GLY A 596 -15.83 8.42 10.11
CA GLY A 596 -15.24 7.77 11.28
C GLY A 596 -14.86 6.34 10.96
N ILE A 597 -13.79 5.87 11.59
CA ILE A 597 -13.36 4.47 11.52
C ILE A 597 -12.83 3.99 12.86
N ARG A 598 -13.20 2.78 13.24
CA ARG A 598 -12.61 2.02 14.33
C ARG A 598 -12.37 0.57 13.88
N ILE A 599 -11.16 0.07 14.11
CA ILE A 599 -10.77 -1.29 13.75
C ILE A 599 -10.20 -1.94 14.99
N ILE A 600 -10.81 -3.03 15.44
CA ILE A 600 -10.38 -3.78 16.62
C ILE A 600 -9.81 -5.11 16.13
N GLY A 601 -8.56 -5.37 16.48
CA GLY A 601 -7.89 -6.64 16.21
C GLY A 601 -7.49 -7.37 17.49
N THR A 602 -6.88 -8.54 17.33
CA THR A 602 -6.47 -9.40 18.45
C THR A 602 -5.40 -8.77 19.34
N ASP A 603 -4.57 -7.87 18.79
CA ASP A 603 -3.38 -7.35 19.46
C ASP A 603 -3.39 -5.81 19.61
N GLY A 604 -4.48 -5.15 19.20
CA GLY A 604 -4.63 -3.70 19.31
C GLY A 604 -5.86 -3.17 18.58
N GLU A 605 -6.01 -1.86 18.59
CA GLU A 605 -7.09 -1.16 17.88
C GLU A 605 -6.59 0.14 17.20
N ILE A 606 -7.27 0.52 16.13
CA ILE A 606 -7.11 1.81 15.43
C ILE A 606 -8.44 2.55 15.51
N GLU A 607 -8.43 3.84 15.86
CA GLU A 607 -9.61 4.69 15.93
C GLU A 607 -9.30 6.08 15.39
N GLY A 608 -10.11 6.62 14.47
CA GLY A 608 -9.87 7.95 13.94
C GLY A 608 -10.98 8.53 13.10
N LYS A 609 -10.76 9.79 12.69
CA LYS A 609 -11.65 10.54 11.81
C LYS A 609 -10.87 11.05 10.61
N PHE A 610 -11.41 10.79 9.43
CA PHE A 610 -10.77 11.12 8.17
C PHE A 610 -10.43 12.62 8.05
N SER A 611 -11.34 13.52 8.48
CA SER A 611 -11.11 14.97 8.34
C SER A 611 -10.03 15.53 9.25
N GLU A 612 -9.61 14.79 10.27
CA GLU A 612 -8.60 15.24 11.23
C GLU A 612 -7.18 14.94 10.76
N ASP A 613 -7.00 14.10 9.72
CA ASP A 613 -5.69 13.55 9.30
C ASP A 613 -4.94 12.88 10.47
N LYS A 614 -5.68 12.37 11.45
CA LYS A 614 -5.15 11.80 12.69
C LYS A 614 -5.95 10.57 13.06
N PHE A 615 -5.27 9.59 13.62
CA PHE A 615 -5.90 8.45 14.24
C PHE A 615 -5.05 7.94 15.40
N THR A 616 -5.68 7.20 16.30
CA THR A 616 -5.07 6.61 17.48
C THR A 616 -4.83 5.15 17.25
N LEU A 617 -3.63 4.68 17.56
CA LEU A 617 -3.27 3.27 17.69
C LEU A 617 -3.21 2.94 19.19
N ARG A 618 -3.97 1.94 19.64
CA ARG A 618 -3.85 1.39 20.99
C ARG A 618 -3.35 -0.04 20.97
N LYS A 619 -2.46 -0.37 21.90
CA LYS A 619 -1.87 -1.69 22.07
C LYS A 619 -2.04 -2.16 23.51
N TYR A 620 -2.28 -3.45 23.71
CA TYR A 620 -2.36 -4.01 25.06
C TYR A 620 -1.06 -3.79 25.84
N SER A 621 -1.20 -3.48 27.13
CA SER A 621 -0.08 -3.34 28.05
C SER A 621 -0.40 -4.05 29.35
N LYS A 622 0.61 -4.66 29.97
CA LYS A 622 0.48 -5.21 31.32
C LYS A 622 0.50 -4.12 32.39
N ASP A 623 1.02 -2.95 32.05
CA ASP A 623 1.32 -1.87 32.99
C ASP A 623 0.36 -0.68 32.86
N ALA A 624 -0.57 -0.70 31.90
CA ALA A 624 -1.55 0.38 31.67
C ALA A 624 -2.94 -0.18 31.35
N PHE A 625 -3.97 0.31 32.05
CA PHE A 625 -5.36 -0.14 31.92
C PHE A 625 -5.92 0.07 30.51
N ASP A 626 -5.71 1.25 29.92
CA ASP A 626 -6.13 1.58 28.55
C ASP A 626 -5.10 1.17 27.48
N GLY A 627 -4.08 0.38 27.88
CA GLY A 627 -2.97 0.03 27.02
C GLY A 627 -1.99 1.17 26.75
N ILE A 628 -1.11 0.96 25.77
CA ILE A 628 -0.23 2.01 25.21
C ILE A 628 -1.00 2.71 24.10
N VAL A 629 -1.16 4.03 24.23
CA VAL A 629 -1.88 4.87 23.28
C VAL A 629 -0.88 5.71 22.51
N LYS A 630 -0.91 5.63 21.18
CA LYS A 630 -0.14 6.47 20.27
C LYS A 630 -1.07 7.17 19.30
N THR A 631 -1.06 8.49 19.31
CA THR A 631 -1.66 9.27 18.21
C THR A 631 -0.69 9.29 17.04
N ILE A 632 -1.19 9.02 15.85
CA ILE A 632 -0.49 9.18 14.59
C ILE A 632 -1.09 10.39 13.89
N ASP A 633 -0.28 11.42 13.71
CA ASP A 633 -0.62 12.63 12.98
C ASP A 633 0.02 12.58 11.60
N LEU A 634 -0.80 12.46 10.56
CA LEU A 634 -0.29 12.37 9.19
C LEU A 634 0.42 13.64 8.73
N LYS A 635 0.28 14.77 9.43
CA LYS A 635 1.02 16.01 9.09
C LYS A 635 2.42 16.00 9.68
N GLU A 636 2.63 15.33 10.80
CA GLU A 636 3.89 15.32 11.55
C GLU A 636 4.66 14.01 11.35
N ASP A 637 3.97 12.88 11.42
CA ASP A 637 4.55 11.52 11.43
C ASP A 637 4.72 10.92 10.03
N ILE A 638 3.97 11.41 9.06
CA ILE A 638 4.06 10.97 7.67
C ILE A 638 4.41 12.20 6.84
N PRO A 639 5.62 12.31 6.24
CA PRO A 639 5.91 13.42 5.36
C PRO A 639 4.89 13.41 4.22
N LEU A 640 3.92 14.33 4.28
CA LEU A 640 2.87 14.50 3.29
C LEU A 640 3.53 14.88 1.96
N ARG A 641 3.84 13.87 1.16
CA ARG A 641 4.29 14.03 -0.23
C ARG A 641 3.14 14.09 -1.23
N ALA A 642 1.90 13.86 -0.78
CA ALA A 642 0.72 13.99 -1.63
C ALA A 642 0.29 15.46 -1.71
N LYS A 643 0.17 15.98 -2.93
CA LYS A 643 -0.59 17.20 -3.18
C LYS A 643 -1.98 17.02 -2.55
N ARG A 644 -2.43 17.97 -1.73
CA ARG A 644 -3.82 17.99 -1.25
C ARG A 644 -4.68 18.56 -2.36
N ASP A 645 -5.16 17.69 -3.24
CA ASP A 645 -6.19 18.00 -4.23
C ASP A 645 -7.55 17.43 -3.77
N GLY A 646 -8.44 17.10 -4.71
CA GLY A 646 -9.74 16.50 -4.40
C GLY A 646 -9.61 15.25 -3.54
N HIS A 647 -10.57 15.06 -2.64
CA HIS A 647 -10.61 13.90 -1.72
C HIS A 647 -9.33 13.73 -0.87
N SER A 648 -8.74 14.82 -0.38
CA SER A 648 -7.54 14.79 0.46
C SER A 648 -6.29 14.19 -0.21
N GLY A 649 -6.13 14.36 -1.52
CA GLY A 649 -4.98 13.84 -2.28
C GLY A 649 -5.23 12.53 -3.02
N GLY A 650 -6.44 11.95 -2.88
CA GLY A 650 -6.79 10.67 -3.50
C GLY A 650 -6.89 10.75 -5.02
N ASP A 651 -7.37 11.87 -5.57
CA ASP A 651 -7.60 12.07 -7.01
C ASP A 651 -6.28 12.08 -7.80
N PHE A 652 -5.24 12.79 -7.31
CA PHE A 652 -3.91 12.72 -7.90
C PHE A 652 -3.25 11.35 -7.69
N ALA A 653 -3.36 10.79 -6.48
CA ALA A 653 -2.63 9.58 -6.09
C ALA A 653 -3.11 8.33 -6.84
N ILE A 654 -4.40 8.23 -7.19
CA ILE A 654 -4.89 7.13 -8.03
C ILE A 654 -4.23 7.15 -9.41
N MET A 655 -4.14 8.33 -10.04
CA MET A 655 -3.53 8.46 -11.36
C MET A 655 -2.03 8.14 -11.30
N HIS A 656 -1.32 8.67 -10.31
CA HIS A 656 0.09 8.36 -10.11
C HIS A 656 0.34 6.86 -9.93
N ASP A 657 -0.34 6.22 -8.97
CA ASP A 657 -0.14 4.80 -8.68
C ASP A 657 -0.54 3.92 -9.89
N LEU A 658 -1.56 4.33 -10.65
CA LEU A 658 -1.98 3.65 -11.88
C LEU A 658 -0.92 3.74 -12.98
N ILE A 659 -0.33 4.92 -13.22
CA ILE A 659 0.71 5.09 -14.25
C ILE A 659 1.98 4.31 -13.88
N VAL A 660 2.33 4.29 -12.60
CA VAL A 660 3.40 3.44 -12.06
C VAL A 660 3.09 1.95 -12.30
N TYR A 661 1.85 1.53 -12.04
CA TYR A 661 1.40 0.16 -12.29
C TYR A 661 1.45 -0.22 -13.77
N LEU A 662 0.98 0.65 -14.67
CA LEU A 662 1.02 0.43 -16.12
C LEU A 662 2.46 0.34 -16.67
N ASN A 663 3.42 0.95 -15.98
CA ASN A 663 4.85 0.80 -16.28
C ASN A 663 5.48 -0.47 -15.66
N GLY A 664 4.69 -1.39 -15.13
CA GLY A 664 5.14 -2.70 -14.64
C GLY A 664 5.62 -2.72 -13.19
N VAL A 665 5.29 -1.69 -12.41
CA VAL A 665 5.64 -1.62 -10.98
C VAL A 665 4.40 -1.91 -10.13
N GLU A 666 4.29 -3.15 -9.65
CA GLU A 666 3.18 -3.60 -8.80
C GLU A 666 3.51 -3.44 -7.30
N ASP A 667 3.55 -2.20 -6.80
CA ASP A 667 4.04 -1.90 -5.43
C ASP A 667 3.03 -1.10 -4.56
N SER A 668 1.82 -0.86 -5.06
CA SER A 668 0.79 -0.16 -4.29
C SER A 668 -0.31 -1.11 -3.84
N ALA A 669 -0.44 -1.28 -2.53
CA ALA A 669 -1.56 -2.01 -1.92
C ALA A 669 -2.93 -1.32 -2.17
N SER A 670 -2.92 -0.08 -2.68
CA SER A 670 -4.13 0.69 -2.97
C SER A 670 -4.69 0.44 -4.38
N ILE A 671 -3.99 -0.30 -5.26
CA ILE A 671 -4.46 -0.57 -6.63
C ILE A 671 -5.87 -1.19 -6.59
N THR A 672 -6.82 -0.50 -7.21
CA THR A 672 -8.24 -0.85 -7.27
C THR A 672 -8.57 -1.72 -8.47
N ALA A 673 -7.82 -2.83 -8.65
CA ALA A 673 -8.16 -3.80 -9.68
C ALA A 673 -9.60 -4.30 -9.45
N LEU A 674 -10.36 -4.49 -10.54
CA LEU A 674 -11.77 -4.91 -10.49
C LEU A 674 -11.96 -6.17 -9.65
N SER A 675 -11.06 -7.15 -9.78
CA SER A 675 -11.09 -8.41 -9.02
C SER A 675 -11.00 -8.21 -7.50
N ASP A 676 -10.33 -7.16 -7.03
CA ASP A 676 -10.18 -6.83 -5.60
C ASP A 676 -11.28 -5.90 -5.09
N SER A 677 -11.89 -5.11 -5.98
CA SER A 677 -12.92 -4.12 -5.61
C SER A 677 -14.35 -4.69 -5.65
N ILE A 678 -14.54 -5.86 -6.28
CA ILE A 678 -15.86 -6.45 -6.55
C ILE A 678 -16.69 -6.69 -5.29
N TYR A 679 -16.06 -7.09 -4.17
CA TYR A 679 -16.77 -7.40 -2.93
C TYR A 679 -17.42 -6.16 -2.30
N GLY A 680 -16.86 -4.96 -2.49
CA GLY A 680 -17.47 -3.71 -2.03
C GLY A 680 -18.84 -3.48 -2.69
N HIS A 681 -18.90 -3.63 -4.03
CA HIS A 681 -20.16 -3.52 -4.78
C HIS A 681 -21.15 -4.62 -4.44
N LEU A 682 -20.69 -5.87 -4.32
CA LEU A 682 -21.57 -6.99 -3.93
C LEU A 682 -22.18 -6.77 -2.54
N CYS A 683 -21.41 -6.23 -1.58
CA CYS A 683 -21.93 -5.81 -0.28
C CYS A 683 -23.02 -4.75 -0.41
N VAL A 684 -22.85 -3.75 -1.29
CA VAL A 684 -23.89 -2.73 -1.55
C VAL A 684 -25.16 -3.35 -2.12
N PHE A 685 -25.05 -4.19 -3.15
CA PHE A 685 -26.21 -4.85 -3.76
C PHE A 685 -26.96 -5.73 -2.75
N ALA A 686 -26.21 -6.47 -1.93
CA ALA A 686 -26.76 -7.29 -0.86
C ALA A 686 -27.41 -6.44 0.25
N ALA A 687 -26.81 -5.31 0.61
CA ALA A 687 -27.38 -4.37 1.58
C ALA A 687 -28.71 -3.79 1.09
N GLU A 688 -28.79 -3.38 -0.17
CA GLU A 688 -30.03 -2.86 -0.75
C GLU A 688 -31.13 -3.91 -0.82
N LYS A 689 -30.78 -5.14 -1.23
CA LYS A 689 -31.71 -6.26 -1.19
C LYS A 689 -32.18 -6.56 0.24
N ALA A 690 -31.25 -6.63 1.20
CA ALA A 690 -31.56 -6.87 2.61
C ALA A 690 -32.53 -5.82 3.17
N ARG A 691 -32.30 -4.53 2.86
CA ARG A 691 -33.16 -3.42 3.30
C ARG A 691 -34.56 -3.52 2.72
N LYS A 692 -34.68 -3.77 1.40
CA LYS A 692 -35.97 -3.81 0.69
C LYS A 692 -36.80 -5.04 1.02
N GLU A 693 -36.15 -6.19 1.20
CA GLU A 693 -36.81 -7.48 1.44
C GLU A 693 -36.86 -7.89 2.92
N SER A 694 -36.28 -7.09 3.83
CA SER A 694 -36.22 -7.35 5.28
C SER A 694 -35.62 -8.72 5.64
N LEU A 695 -34.46 -9.04 5.06
CA LEU A 695 -33.78 -10.33 5.24
C LEU A 695 -32.27 -10.19 5.36
N VAL A 696 -31.59 -11.31 5.66
CA VAL A 696 -30.12 -11.41 5.60
C VAL A 696 -29.73 -12.02 4.25
N VAL A 697 -28.88 -11.36 3.49
CA VAL A 697 -28.42 -11.80 2.16
C VAL A 697 -27.08 -12.51 2.30
N SER A 698 -26.93 -13.67 1.67
CA SER A 698 -25.62 -14.33 1.52
C SER A 698 -24.93 -13.88 0.24
N LEU A 699 -23.62 -13.69 0.30
CA LEU A 699 -22.78 -13.30 -0.83
C LEU A 699 -22.14 -14.52 -1.50
N PRO A 700 -21.91 -14.48 -2.82
CA PRO A 700 -21.14 -15.52 -3.49
C PRO A 700 -19.66 -15.44 -3.08
N VAL A 701 -19.05 -16.59 -2.83
CA VAL A 701 -17.59 -16.70 -2.75
C VAL A 701 -17.07 -16.82 -4.18
N LEU A 702 -16.30 -15.84 -4.63
CA LEU A 702 -15.74 -15.82 -5.97
C LEU A 702 -14.52 -16.77 -6.01
N GLN A 703 -14.45 -17.60 -7.06
CA GLN A 703 -13.35 -18.54 -7.31
C GLN A 703 -12.17 -17.87 -8.00
#